data_AF-A0A970SC07-F1
#
_entry.id   AF-A0A970SC07-F1
#
_cell.length_a   1.000
_cell.length_b   1.000
_cell.length_c   1.000
_cell.angle_alpha   90.00
_cell.angle_beta   90.00
_cell.angle_gamma   90.00
#
_symmetry.space_group_name_H-M   'P 1'
#
loop_
_entity.id
_entity.type
_entity.pdbx_description
1 polymer ?
#
loop_
_entity_poly.entity_id
_entity_poly.type
_entity_poly.pdbx_seq_one_letter_code
_entity_poly.pdbx_strand_id
1 'polypeptide(L)'
;MAKRMALLGALFAALLLSAGCDKDSKGSADADPGDTASDPTGDTASDPTGDTASDPTGDTASDDPGDTETDDPGDTASDDPGDTETDDPGDTETDDPGDTETPPPGCASDADCTEPGLGLCIVATGECVMCAEDEDCPGPDVCNDNTCEARCDAQGTPVLIGQNYQSMGGRNDPLIYHGGFEIGDAMADLSIGFLPNVIAPGMVDLATTTEHYFMLHVQSGMQIMNYLLVSGTMEVTEIDVTYGAPFHAWFRNVVLLLDDMVSTLCINDFEIAAFLNNPDLCFDDDDCDSSAPVCGPGGFCAPVADWICAPFWYDNGLCECGCGARDIDCADDTVGSCEYHGCSMFSYPNADENWRCEPLATPPNWTCPPHMYGDDYCDCGCGVRDIDCAGPEASHCYQNDCPSGTAPVDDENWRCTMANPDCSVDADCEGHANGAFCDVDTGRCVACLADGDCLDGESCAPKTKFCLSDAWTCPANRYGDGQCDCGCGALDYDCAGPENFQCDNIFCTLGKLPDADENWRCEYLSVPTDWTCPANRYGDGQCDCGCGALDYDCAGPEASQCDQDDCPSGTAPVDGENWRCYMASPDCSVDDDCVGHARGAFCDLSVGGRCVACLEDDHCVGSEMACVDNVCKNAGWTCNDSWYGDGECDCGCGALDVDCAGPESSYCRYVDVCTNQGLTVDPNENWLCVPLPPVPAEWTCDPDWYGDGFCDCGCGALDYGCAGPYATDCEWSDACTNQGLVPHPDENWLCVPLPPVPAEWTCSDYWYGDGDCDCGCGALDYDCAGPGANYCRGNMCASGTVPHPDENWLCIVP
;
A
#
# COMPACT_ATOMS: atom_id res chain seq x y z
N MET A 1 67.50 -7.48 -25.25
CA MET A 1 67.05 -8.38 -24.17
C MET A 1 65.71 -8.95 -24.61
N ALA A 2 65.66 -10.19 -25.10
CA ALA A 2 64.49 -10.72 -25.83
C ALA A 2 64.20 -12.18 -25.45
N LYS A 3 63.92 -12.43 -24.16
CA LYS A 3 63.63 -13.79 -23.65
C LYS A 3 62.80 -13.82 -22.35
N ARG A 4 61.90 -12.84 -22.17
CA ARG A 4 60.97 -12.74 -21.02
C ARG A 4 59.52 -12.37 -21.38
N MET A 5 59.16 -12.30 -22.66
CA MET A 5 57.79 -12.01 -23.16
C MET A 5 57.16 -13.23 -23.85
N ALA A 6 57.35 -14.42 -23.29
CA ALA A 6 56.85 -15.68 -23.85
C ALA A 6 56.41 -16.68 -22.77
N LEU A 7 55.96 -16.17 -21.61
CA LEU A 7 55.59 -16.99 -20.44
C LEU A 7 54.34 -16.48 -19.70
N LEU A 8 53.52 -15.65 -20.36
CA LEU A 8 52.32 -15.02 -19.79
C LEU A 8 51.02 -15.35 -20.56
N GLY A 9 51.11 -16.05 -21.69
CA GLY A 9 49.95 -16.44 -22.52
C GLY A 9 49.59 -17.93 -22.42
N ALA A 10 49.80 -18.55 -21.27
CA ALA A 10 49.63 -20.01 -21.09
C ALA A 10 49.26 -20.40 -19.63
N LEU A 11 48.44 -19.58 -18.96
CA LEU A 11 48.09 -19.77 -17.54
C LEU A 11 46.61 -19.42 -17.24
N PHE A 12 45.74 -19.58 -18.24
CA PHE A 12 44.31 -19.22 -18.17
C PHE A 12 43.38 -20.29 -18.77
N ALA A 13 43.84 -21.55 -18.84
CA ALA A 13 43.15 -22.65 -19.52
C ALA A 13 43.31 -24.01 -18.79
N ALA A 14 43.34 -23.99 -17.45
CA ALA A 14 43.58 -25.19 -16.64
C ALA A 14 43.10 -25.05 -15.17
N LEU A 15 41.83 -24.71 -14.93
CA LEU A 15 41.25 -24.74 -13.57
C LEU A 15 39.74 -25.07 -13.52
N LEU A 16 39.29 -26.06 -14.29
CA LEU A 16 37.96 -26.67 -14.13
C LEU A 16 38.09 -28.20 -14.19
N LEU A 17 37.65 -28.88 -13.11
CA LEU A 17 37.29 -30.31 -12.93
C LEU A 17 37.85 -30.94 -11.63
N SER A 18 37.18 -30.69 -10.49
CA SER A 18 36.95 -31.64 -9.37
C SER A 18 36.44 -30.92 -8.11
N ALA A 19 35.49 -31.43 -7.31
CA ALA A 19 34.46 -32.46 -7.48
C ALA A 19 33.56 -32.52 -6.21
N GLY A 20 32.26 -32.81 -6.34
CA GLY A 20 31.51 -33.60 -5.35
C GLY A 20 30.46 -32.94 -4.43
N CYS A 21 29.19 -33.21 -4.77
CA CYS A 21 28.10 -33.67 -3.88
C CYS A 21 27.30 -32.71 -2.95
N ASP A 22 25.97 -32.90 -3.05
CA ASP A 22 24.92 -32.91 -2.01
C ASP A 22 24.30 -31.60 -1.47
N LYS A 23 23.01 -31.46 -1.83
CA LYS A 23 21.82 -31.09 -1.02
C LYS A 23 21.37 -29.63 -0.80
N ASP A 24 20.17 -29.39 -1.32
CA ASP A 24 18.95 -28.94 -0.64
C ASP A 24 18.97 -27.63 0.17
N SER A 25 18.21 -26.63 -0.32
CA SER A 25 17.23 -25.86 0.47
C SER A 25 16.27 -25.13 -0.49
N LYS A 26 14.97 -25.06 -0.11
CA LYS A 26 13.96 -24.23 -0.80
C LYS A 26 14.09 -22.76 -0.37
N GLY A 27 13.55 -21.85 -1.17
CA GLY A 27 13.26 -20.46 -0.79
C GLY A 27 12.16 -19.92 -1.70
N SER A 28 11.09 -19.39 -1.11
CA SER A 28 9.90 -18.91 -1.85
C SER A 28 10.12 -17.53 -2.47
N ALA A 29 9.36 -17.26 -3.53
CA ALA A 29 9.02 -15.91 -3.99
C ALA A 29 7.73 -16.04 -4.83
N ASP A 30 6.58 -16.11 -4.16
CA ASP A 30 5.28 -16.03 -4.81
C ASP A 30 4.92 -14.56 -5.04
N ALA A 31 4.51 -14.22 -6.26
CA ALA A 31 4.00 -12.91 -6.64
C ALA A 31 2.92 -13.12 -7.72
N ASP A 32 1.66 -13.12 -7.27
CA ASP A 32 0.48 -13.15 -8.13
C ASP A 32 0.33 -11.80 -8.87
N PRO A 33 -0.17 -11.81 -10.11
CA PRO A 33 -1.44 -11.13 -10.30
C PRO A 33 -2.45 -11.96 -11.12
N GLY A 34 -3.61 -12.20 -10.51
CA GLY A 34 -4.71 -12.95 -11.10
C GLY A 34 -5.33 -12.34 -12.36
N ASP A 35 -6.21 -13.13 -13.00
CA ASP A 35 -6.90 -12.75 -14.24
C ASP A 35 -8.41 -13.10 -14.21
N THR A 36 -9.16 -12.50 -15.12
CA THR A 36 -10.60 -12.24 -14.98
C THR A 36 -11.45 -13.28 -15.70
N ALA A 37 -12.34 -13.97 -14.98
CA ALA A 37 -13.23 -14.99 -15.54
C ALA A 37 -14.24 -14.40 -16.55
N SER A 38 -14.21 -14.92 -17.80
CA SER A 38 -15.15 -14.57 -18.88
C SER A 38 -15.85 -15.80 -19.44
N ASP A 39 -17.15 -15.97 -19.15
CA ASP A 39 -18.01 -16.98 -19.78
C ASP A 39 -18.35 -16.61 -21.23
N PRO A 40 -18.50 -17.60 -22.13
CA PRO A 40 -19.75 -17.62 -22.89
C PRO A 40 -20.39 -19.01 -23.06
N THR A 41 -21.61 -19.13 -22.53
CA THR A 41 -22.61 -20.19 -22.84
C THR A 41 -22.65 -20.62 -24.33
N GLY A 42 -22.82 -21.93 -24.60
CA GLY A 42 -22.79 -22.46 -25.98
C GLY A 42 -23.58 -23.74 -26.29
N ASP A 43 -24.42 -24.23 -25.39
CA ASP A 43 -24.98 -25.59 -25.46
C ASP A 43 -25.98 -25.81 -26.61
N THR A 44 -25.66 -26.70 -27.56
CA THR A 44 -26.50 -27.00 -28.75
C THR A 44 -26.67 -28.50 -28.96
N ALA A 45 -27.76 -29.06 -28.43
CA ALA A 45 -28.02 -30.50 -28.43
C ALA A 45 -28.17 -31.15 -29.84
N SER A 46 -27.68 -32.38 -30.00
CA SER A 46 -27.98 -33.26 -31.15
C SER A 46 -27.79 -34.76 -30.85
N ASP A 47 -28.88 -35.42 -30.42
CA ASP A 47 -29.04 -36.89 -30.43
C ASP A 47 -29.13 -37.43 -31.88
N PRO A 48 -28.56 -38.62 -32.19
CA PRO A 48 -29.46 -39.70 -32.62
C PRO A 48 -29.03 -41.14 -32.25
N THR A 49 -29.71 -41.74 -31.27
CA THR A 49 -30.32 -43.09 -31.25
C THR A 49 -29.54 -44.31 -31.82
N GLY A 50 -29.34 -45.37 -31.01
CA GLY A 50 -28.60 -46.57 -31.48
C GLY A 50 -28.73 -47.90 -30.72
N ASP A 51 -29.92 -48.33 -30.28
CA ASP A 51 -30.12 -49.66 -29.64
C ASP A 51 -29.68 -50.86 -30.52
N THR A 52 -28.86 -51.78 -29.98
CA THR A 52 -29.15 -53.23 -30.04
C THR A 52 -28.38 -54.06 -28.99
N ALA A 53 -29.09 -54.85 -28.17
CA ALA A 53 -28.49 -55.75 -27.18
C ALA A 53 -28.17 -57.17 -27.72
N SER A 54 -27.27 -57.91 -27.04
CA SER A 54 -27.09 -59.38 -27.19
C SER A 54 -26.35 -60.02 -26.00
N ASP A 55 -27.11 -60.56 -25.04
CA ASP A 55 -26.68 -61.58 -24.05
C ASP A 55 -27.10 -62.99 -24.55
N PRO A 56 -26.39 -64.10 -24.28
CA PRO A 56 -26.87 -65.02 -23.22
C PRO A 56 -25.84 -65.92 -22.48
N THR A 57 -26.19 -66.28 -21.22
CA THR A 57 -25.91 -67.52 -20.43
C THR A 57 -24.67 -67.65 -19.49
N GLY A 58 -24.86 -68.27 -18.30
CA GLY A 58 -23.78 -68.52 -17.32
C GLY A 58 -24.13 -69.17 -15.95
N ASP A 59 -24.94 -70.24 -15.86
CA ASP A 59 -25.24 -71.06 -14.66
C ASP A 59 -23.98 -71.76 -14.04
N THR A 60 -23.82 -72.26 -12.79
CA THR A 60 -24.49 -72.37 -11.44
C THR A 60 -23.42 -72.99 -10.46
N ALA A 61 -23.48 -73.13 -9.11
CA ALA A 61 -24.28 -72.71 -7.93
C ALA A 61 -23.53 -73.20 -6.62
N SER A 62 -24.21 -73.30 -5.44
CA SER A 62 -23.82 -74.00 -4.17
C SER A 62 -22.82 -73.30 -3.21
N ASP A 63 -22.90 -73.41 -1.86
CA ASP A 63 -23.85 -74.05 -0.90
C ASP A 63 -23.80 -73.32 0.49
N ASP A 64 -24.81 -73.55 1.36
CA ASP A 64 -24.95 -73.13 2.78
C ASP A 64 -25.19 -74.38 3.67
N PRO A 65 -24.57 -74.52 4.88
CA PRO A 65 -25.32 -74.30 6.16
C PRO A 65 -24.48 -73.94 7.43
N GLY A 66 -25.11 -73.33 8.47
CA GLY A 66 -24.46 -73.15 9.79
C GLY A 66 -25.24 -72.55 10.98
N ASP A 67 -26.22 -73.30 11.54
CA ASP A 67 -26.77 -73.31 12.92
C ASP A 67 -25.98 -72.62 14.08
N THR A 68 -26.51 -72.13 15.24
CA THR A 68 -27.82 -71.72 15.85
C THR A 68 -27.57 -71.38 17.37
N GLU A 69 -28.59 -70.95 18.16
CA GLU A 69 -28.64 -70.85 19.66
C GLU A 69 -27.84 -69.69 20.34
N THR A 70 -28.22 -69.04 21.47
CA THR A 70 -29.42 -69.07 22.36
C THR A 70 -29.49 -67.84 23.32
N ASP A 71 -30.72 -67.46 23.72
CA ASP A 71 -31.23 -66.93 25.01
C ASP A 71 -30.50 -65.84 25.86
N ASP A 72 -31.10 -64.63 25.94
CA ASP A 72 -31.84 -64.01 27.10
C ASP A 72 -31.19 -63.90 28.52
N PRO A 73 -31.66 -63.05 29.49
CA PRO A 73 -32.41 -61.75 29.48
C PRO A 73 -31.68 -60.60 30.24
N GLY A 74 -32.27 -59.39 30.30
CA GLY A 74 -31.75 -58.29 31.16
C GLY A 74 -32.69 -57.09 31.43
N ASP A 75 -33.63 -57.22 32.37
CA ASP A 75 -34.41 -56.11 32.97
C ASP A 75 -33.47 -55.08 33.70
N THR A 76 -33.83 -53.83 34.02
CA THR A 76 -35.15 -53.25 34.33
C THR A 76 -35.15 -51.71 34.17
N ALA A 77 -36.33 -51.09 34.03
CA ALA A 77 -36.53 -49.64 33.97
C ALA A 77 -36.39 -48.90 35.33
N SER A 78 -36.37 -47.56 35.27
CA SER A 78 -36.79 -46.66 36.34
C SER A 78 -37.31 -45.34 35.77
N ASP A 79 -38.63 -45.24 35.61
CA ASP A 79 -39.38 -43.98 35.59
C ASP A 79 -39.14 -43.22 36.92
N ASP A 80 -39.35 -41.91 37.12
CA ASP A 80 -40.55 -41.08 36.90
C ASP A 80 -40.23 -39.66 37.52
N PRO A 81 -41.10 -38.62 37.44
CA PRO A 81 -41.51 -37.80 36.30
C PRO A 81 -41.09 -36.30 36.43
N GLY A 82 -41.49 -35.47 35.46
CA GLY A 82 -41.31 -34.00 35.51
C GLY A 82 -42.22 -33.20 34.56
N ASP A 83 -43.52 -33.19 34.82
CA ASP A 83 -44.59 -32.43 34.11
C ASP A 83 -44.14 -31.05 33.54
N THR A 84 -44.64 -30.56 32.38
CA THR A 84 -46.06 -30.36 32.07
C THR A 84 -46.31 -30.10 30.56
N GLU A 85 -47.53 -30.38 30.06
CA GLU A 85 -47.99 -30.19 28.67
C GLU A 85 -48.46 -28.76 28.32
N THR A 86 -48.56 -28.41 27.02
CA THR A 86 -49.80 -27.85 26.43
C THR A 86 -49.86 -27.96 24.89
N ASP A 87 -51.08 -27.92 24.33
CA ASP A 87 -51.47 -28.03 22.90
C ASP A 87 -51.00 -26.82 22.04
N ASP A 88 -51.12 -26.75 20.69
CA ASP A 88 -52.16 -27.23 19.75
C ASP A 88 -51.58 -27.26 18.28
N PRO A 89 -52.15 -27.98 17.28
CA PRO A 89 -51.48 -28.20 15.99
C PRO A 89 -51.98 -27.31 14.82
N GLY A 90 -51.02 -26.72 14.09
CA GLY A 90 -51.15 -25.98 12.82
C GLY A 90 -49.85 -25.20 12.56
N ASP A 91 -49.34 -25.03 11.34
CA ASP A 91 -50.00 -25.05 10.03
C ASP A 91 -49.25 -25.89 8.97
N THR A 92 -49.61 -25.74 7.70
CA THR A 92 -49.06 -26.46 6.55
C THR A 92 -47.63 -26.07 6.18
N GLU A 93 -46.81 -27.07 5.84
CA GLU A 93 -45.61 -26.93 5.01
C GLU A 93 -45.91 -26.04 3.78
N THR A 94 -45.07 -25.03 3.57
CA THR A 94 -44.91 -24.33 2.29
C THR A 94 -43.43 -24.27 1.99
N ASP A 95 -43.03 -24.78 0.83
CA ASP A 95 -41.63 -24.86 0.41
C ASP A 95 -41.00 -23.45 0.39
N ASP A 96 -39.86 -23.28 1.05
CA ASP A 96 -39.11 -22.01 1.10
C ASP A 96 -37.79 -22.14 0.31
N PRO A 97 -37.71 -21.58 -0.92
CA PRO A 97 -36.57 -21.79 -1.81
C PRO A 97 -35.49 -20.73 -1.63
N GLY A 98 -34.55 -21.01 -0.72
CA GLY A 98 -33.15 -20.53 -0.70
C GLY A 98 -32.86 -19.07 -1.04
N ASP A 99 -32.45 -18.29 -0.04
CA ASP A 99 -31.86 -16.96 -0.23
C ASP A 99 -30.77 -16.99 -1.31
N THR A 100 -31.01 -16.26 -2.39
CA THR A 100 -30.01 -15.91 -3.39
C THR A 100 -29.88 -14.40 -3.34
N GLU A 101 -28.82 -13.90 -2.68
CA GLU A 101 -28.62 -12.46 -2.54
C GLU A 101 -28.58 -11.80 -3.93
N THR A 102 -29.54 -10.92 -4.16
CA THR A 102 -29.66 -10.18 -5.40
C THR A 102 -29.08 -8.79 -5.17
N PRO A 103 -28.09 -8.33 -5.96
CA PRO A 103 -27.58 -6.98 -5.81
C PRO A 103 -28.72 -5.95 -6.00
N PRO A 104 -28.68 -4.81 -5.30
CA PRO A 104 -29.75 -3.82 -5.37
C PRO A 104 -29.93 -3.31 -6.81
N PRO A 105 -31.18 -3.03 -7.25
CA PRO A 105 -31.42 -2.50 -8.57
C PRO A 105 -30.91 -1.06 -8.66
N GLY A 106 -29.79 -0.87 -9.37
CA GLY A 106 -29.22 0.45 -9.64
C GLY A 106 -30.18 1.38 -10.39
N CYS A 107 -30.01 2.68 -10.19
CA CYS A 107 -30.81 3.71 -10.83
C CYS A 107 -30.56 3.77 -12.35
N ALA A 108 -31.58 4.18 -13.12
CA ALA A 108 -31.46 4.47 -14.54
C ALA A 108 -31.68 5.95 -14.87
N SER A 109 -32.12 6.73 -13.87
CA SER A 109 -32.39 8.16 -13.93
C SER A 109 -32.53 8.76 -12.54
N ASP A 110 -32.39 10.08 -12.42
CA ASP A 110 -32.62 10.85 -11.17
C ASP A 110 -34.03 10.63 -10.59
N ALA A 111 -34.99 10.21 -11.41
CA ALA A 111 -36.36 9.93 -10.98
C ALA A 111 -36.50 8.62 -10.16
N ASP A 112 -35.48 7.76 -10.19
CA ASP A 112 -35.39 6.54 -9.39
C ASP A 112 -34.80 6.86 -8.00
N CYS A 113 -33.91 7.86 -7.93
CA CYS A 113 -33.31 8.39 -6.70
C CYS A 113 -34.31 9.25 -5.92
N THR A 114 -35.09 8.60 -5.05
CA THR A 114 -36.21 9.22 -4.31
C THR A 114 -35.98 9.34 -2.80
N GLU A 115 -34.76 9.03 -2.33
CA GLU A 115 -34.41 9.12 -0.90
C GLU A 115 -34.09 10.57 -0.48
N PRO A 116 -34.35 10.99 0.78
CA PRO A 116 -34.14 12.37 1.22
C PRO A 116 -32.66 12.77 1.33
N GLY A 117 -32.04 13.14 0.21
CA GLY A 117 -30.67 13.62 0.09
C GLY A 117 -30.02 13.16 -1.21
N LEU A 118 -30.29 11.92 -1.62
CA LEU A 118 -29.77 11.31 -2.84
C LEU A 118 -30.72 11.58 -4.01
N GLY A 119 -30.37 12.55 -4.85
CA GLY A 119 -31.26 13.11 -5.88
C GLY A 119 -30.75 13.01 -7.31
N LEU A 120 -29.55 12.47 -7.53
CA LEU A 120 -28.89 12.34 -8.83
C LEU A 120 -28.48 10.90 -9.07
N CYS A 121 -28.57 10.44 -10.32
CA CYS A 121 -28.19 9.08 -10.70
C CYS A 121 -26.89 9.05 -11.51
N ILE A 122 -25.84 8.40 -10.99
CA ILE A 122 -24.64 8.10 -11.78
C ILE A 122 -24.95 6.90 -12.67
N VAL A 123 -25.50 7.16 -13.87
CA VAL A 123 -25.95 6.14 -14.85
C VAL A 123 -24.83 5.16 -15.26
N ALA A 124 -23.55 5.48 -15.00
CA ALA A 124 -22.41 4.59 -15.23
C ALA A 124 -22.22 3.51 -14.14
N THR A 125 -22.56 3.80 -12.87
CA THR A 125 -22.43 2.85 -11.74
C THR A 125 -23.79 2.31 -11.26
N GLY A 126 -24.88 3.05 -11.53
CA GLY A 126 -26.21 2.77 -11.02
C GLY A 126 -26.47 3.33 -9.61
N GLU A 127 -25.59 4.18 -9.10
CA GLU A 127 -25.68 4.72 -7.74
C GLU A 127 -26.43 6.05 -7.67
N CYS A 128 -27.17 6.25 -6.57
CA CYS A 128 -27.83 7.51 -6.25
C CYS A 128 -26.94 8.35 -5.31
N VAL A 129 -26.68 9.60 -5.68
CA VAL A 129 -25.71 10.51 -5.02
C VAL A 129 -26.33 11.84 -4.63
N MET A 130 -25.65 12.62 -3.76
CA MET A 130 -26.11 13.97 -3.40
C MET A 130 -25.72 15.02 -4.46
N CYS A 131 -24.59 14.84 -5.11
CA CYS A 131 -24.06 15.71 -6.17
C CYS A 131 -23.19 14.89 -7.13
N ALA A 132 -23.00 15.42 -8.34
CA ALA A 132 -21.98 14.99 -9.30
C ALA A 132 -21.06 16.16 -9.72
N GLU A 133 -21.53 17.40 -9.61
CA GLU A 133 -20.74 18.62 -9.78
C GLU A 133 -21.09 19.71 -8.75
N ASP A 134 -20.21 20.71 -8.56
CA ASP A 134 -20.38 21.82 -7.61
C ASP A 134 -21.74 22.55 -7.75
N GLU A 135 -22.33 22.57 -8.94
CA GLU A 135 -23.61 23.25 -9.21
C GLU A 135 -24.83 22.54 -8.62
N ASP A 136 -24.70 21.27 -8.21
CA ASP A 136 -25.77 20.50 -7.55
C ASP A 136 -25.95 20.90 -6.06
N CYS A 137 -24.89 21.41 -5.43
CA CYS A 137 -24.84 21.59 -3.98
C CYS A 137 -25.62 22.84 -3.50
N PRO A 138 -26.42 22.72 -2.40
CA PRO A 138 -27.42 23.73 -2.04
C PRO A 138 -26.87 24.93 -1.24
N GLY A 139 -25.74 25.50 -1.64
CA GLY A 139 -25.07 26.54 -0.83
C GLY A 139 -23.83 27.20 -1.46
N PRO A 140 -22.84 27.60 -0.64
CA PRO A 140 -21.45 27.83 -1.05
C PRO A 140 -20.61 26.53 -1.06
N ASP A 141 -21.27 25.41 -0.81
CA ASP A 141 -20.72 24.07 -0.61
C ASP A 141 -20.24 23.48 -1.94
N VAL A 142 -19.29 22.54 -1.89
CA VAL A 142 -18.65 21.89 -3.06
C VAL A 142 -18.95 20.40 -3.07
N CYS A 143 -18.88 19.78 -4.25
CA CYS A 143 -19.05 18.33 -4.35
C CYS A 143 -17.71 17.63 -4.10
N ASN A 144 -17.65 16.80 -3.05
CA ASN A 144 -16.49 15.98 -2.69
C ASN A 144 -16.98 14.55 -2.39
N ASP A 145 -16.39 13.55 -3.05
CA ASP A 145 -16.78 12.14 -3.03
C ASP A 145 -18.31 11.91 -2.98
N ASN A 146 -19.02 12.47 -3.98
CA ASN A 146 -20.48 12.36 -4.16
C ASN A 146 -21.34 12.99 -3.05
N THR A 147 -20.73 13.79 -2.15
CA THR A 147 -21.37 14.51 -1.04
C THR A 147 -21.09 16.03 -1.10
N CYS A 148 -21.99 16.84 -0.54
CA CYS A 148 -21.82 18.29 -0.49
C CYS A 148 -21.14 18.73 0.80
N GLU A 149 -19.91 19.23 0.69
CA GLU A 149 -19.09 19.69 1.82
C GLU A 149 -18.97 21.22 1.88
N ALA A 150 -18.97 21.79 3.08
CA ALA A 150 -18.92 23.24 3.26
C ALA A 150 -17.54 23.82 2.91
N ARG A 151 -17.50 24.88 2.10
CA ARG A 151 -16.25 25.59 1.80
C ARG A 151 -15.65 26.27 3.03
N CYS A 152 -14.64 25.62 3.58
CA CYS A 152 -13.75 26.17 4.59
C CYS A 152 -12.47 26.75 3.97
N ASP A 153 -11.83 27.67 4.70
CA ASP A 153 -10.44 28.07 4.44
C ASP A 153 -9.44 27.09 5.08
N ALA A 154 -8.14 27.37 4.91
CA ALA A 154 -7.04 26.59 5.50
C ALA A 154 -6.95 26.68 7.05
N GLN A 155 -7.91 27.31 7.72
CA GLN A 155 -8.10 27.27 9.17
C GLN A 155 -9.44 26.60 9.57
N GLY A 156 -10.17 25.99 8.63
CA GLY A 156 -11.44 25.30 8.90
C GLY A 156 -12.64 26.25 9.05
N THR A 157 -12.54 27.51 8.61
CA THR A 157 -13.60 28.51 8.81
C THR A 157 -14.55 28.61 7.60
N PRO A 158 -15.89 28.48 7.78
CA PRO A 158 -16.85 28.58 6.67
C PRO A 158 -16.89 29.96 5.99
N VAL A 159 -16.71 30.01 4.68
CA VAL A 159 -16.53 31.26 3.92
C VAL A 159 -17.86 31.96 3.60
N LEU A 160 -18.21 33.00 4.37
CA LEU A 160 -19.43 33.80 4.19
C LEU A 160 -19.36 34.80 3.03
N ILE A 161 -19.78 34.38 1.83
CA ILE A 161 -19.92 35.27 0.65
C ILE A 161 -21.15 36.20 0.80
N GLY A 162 -20.92 37.43 1.25
CA GLY A 162 -21.97 38.42 1.48
C GLY A 162 -22.58 39.02 0.21
N GLN A 163 -23.81 38.63 -0.13
CA GLN A 163 -24.58 39.27 -1.22
C GLN A 163 -24.86 40.77 -0.96
N ASN A 164 -24.86 41.59 -2.02
CA ASN A 164 -25.37 42.96 -1.92
C ASN A 164 -26.01 43.51 -3.20
N TYR A 165 -27.14 44.22 -2.99
CA TYR A 165 -27.94 45.02 -3.94
C TYR A 165 -28.80 44.34 -5.04
N GLN A 166 -30.10 44.67 -4.98
CA GLN A 166 -31.13 44.35 -5.97
C GLN A 166 -31.52 45.58 -6.82
N SER A 167 -32.23 45.29 -7.92
CA SER A 167 -33.28 46.14 -8.54
C SER A 167 -32.82 47.28 -9.48
N MET A 168 -33.52 47.67 -10.56
CA MET A 168 -34.86 47.30 -11.09
C MET A 168 -34.90 47.28 -12.64
N GLY A 169 -35.76 46.43 -13.24
CA GLY A 169 -36.76 46.96 -14.18
C GLY A 169 -36.66 46.74 -15.71
N GLY A 170 -37.02 45.54 -16.19
CA GLY A 170 -38.26 45.37 -16.98
C GLY A 170 -38.33 45.67 -18.50
N ARG A 171 -38.70 44.60 -19.23
CA ARG A 171 -39.55 44.52 -20.46
C ARG A 171 -38.96 44.73 -21.87
N ASN A 172 -39.02 43.62 -22.62
CA ASN A 172 -39.61 43.47 -23.97
C ASN A 172 -38.87 43.93 -25.25
N ASP A 173 -38.63 42.89 -26.07
CA ASP A 173 -38.78 42.82 -27.54
C ASP A 173 -37.63 43.33 -28.46
N PRO A 174 -37.47 42.72 -29.66
CA PRO A 174 -36.17 42.65 -30.37
C PRO A 174 -36.10 43.51 -31.66
N LEU A 175 -34.91 43.55 -32.29
CA LEU A 175 -34.59 43.67 -33.74
C LEU A 175 -33.06 43.96 -33.89
N ILE A 176 -32.25 43.09 -34.51
CA ILE A 176 -31.89 42.99 -35.95
C ILE A 176 -30.80 43.99 -36.46
N TYR A 177 -29.70 43.39 -36.97
CA TYR A 177 -28.75 43.82 -38.02
C TYR A 177 -27.54 44.76 -37.76
N HIS A 178 -26.35 44.16 -37.97
CA HIS A 178 -25.17 44.65 -38.72
C HIS A 178 -24.39 45.93 -38.30
N GLY A 179 -23.06 45.76 -38.14
CA GLY A 179 -22.08 46.83 -38.32
C GLY A 179 -20.75 46.61 -37.59
N GLY A 180 -19.74 46.02 -38.26
CA GLY A 180 -18.36 45.98 -37.77
C GLY A 180 -17.47 47.02 -38.45
N PHE A 181 -16.37 47.43 -37.80
CA PHE A 181 -15.24 48.09 -38.46
C PHE A 181 -13.91 47.88 -37.71
N GLU A 182 -12.80 48.07 -38.42
CA GLU A 182 -11.44 47.69 -38.05
C GLU A 182 -10.66 48.81 -37.31
N ILE A 183 -9.74 48.41 -36.43
CA ILE A 183 -8.49 49.11 -36.09
C ILE A 183 -7.45 48.00 -35.84
N GLY A 184 -6.20 48.01 -36.34
CA GLY A 184 -5.54 48.98 -37.22
C GLY A 184 -4.08 49.18 -36.79
N ASP A 185 -3.11 48.64 -37.54
CA ASP A 185 -1.69 48.54 -37.14
C ASP A 185 -0.99 49.88 -36.86
N ALA A 186 -0.11 49.88 -35.85
CA ALA A 186 0.98 50.85 -35.71
C ALA A 186 2.13 50.31 -34.83
N MET A 187 3.18 49.74 -35.45
CA MET A 187 4.46 49.43 -34.78
C MET A 187 5.43 50.63 -34.81
N ALA A 188 6.13 50.88 -33.70
CA ALA A 188 7.54 51.35 -33.60
C ALA A 188 7.89 51.50 -32.10
N ASP A 189 8.72 50.66 -31.48
CA ASP A 189 10.17 50.42 -31.68
C ASP A 189 11.07 51.50 -31.07
N LEU A 190 11.80 51.13 -30.00
CA LEU A 190 13.18 51.54 -29.79
C LEU A 190 13.94 50.56 -28.89
N SER A 191 15.02 49.96 -29.40
CA SER A 191 15.88 49.02 -28.67
C SER A 191 17.00 49.71 -27.87
N ILE A 192 17.51 49.04 -26.81
CA ILE A 192 18.73 49.43 -26.09
C ILE A 192 19.69 48.24 -26.04
N GLY A 193 20.95 48.47 -26.40
CA GLY A 193 22.03 47.48 -26.39
C GLY A 193 23.02 47.66 -25.23
N PHE A 194 23.86 46.64 -25.03
CA PHE A 194 24.74 46.49 -23.86
C PHE A 194 26.10 47.23 -23.95
N LEU A 195 26.65 47.53 -22.75
CA LEU A 195 28.08 47.71 -22.41
C LEU A 195 28.84 48.97 -22.94
N PRO A 196 29.99 49.38 -22.32
CA PRO A 196 30.49 49.10 -20.95
C PRO A 196 31.12 50.28 -20.17
N ASN A 197 31.25 50.08 -18.84
CA ASN A 197 32.40 50.46 -17.97
C ASN A 197 32.67 51.90 -17.46
N VAL A 198 33.25 51.90 -16.23
CA VAL A 198 34.37 52.74 -15.73
C VAL A 198 34.15 54.08 -14.94
N ILE A 199 34.53 54.01 -13.65
CA ILE A 199 35.12 55.03 -12.72
C ILE A 199 34.24 56.09 -11.98
N ALA A 200 34.28 55.94 -10.64
CA ALA A 200 34.32 56.88 -9.49
C ALA A 200 33.84 58.37 -9.55
N PRO A 201 33.27 58.90 -8.45
CA PRO A 201 32.63 60.23 -8.39
C PRO A 201 33.57 61.40 -8.01
N GLY A 202 33.13 62.64 -8.28
CA GLY A 202 33.75 63.85 -7.72
C GLY A 202 33.04 65.19 -8.01
N MET A 203 32.84 65.98 -6.94
CA MET A 203 32.58 67.44 -6.91
C MET A 203 31.27 68.01 -7.49
N VAL A 204 30.27 68.16 -6.60
CA VAL A 204 29.85 69.47 -6.02
C VAL A 204 29.93 70.68 -6.96
N ASP A 205 28.78 71.30 -7.28
CA ASP A 205 28.36 72.56 -6.64
C ASP A 205 26.86 72.85 -6.86
N LEU A 206 26.17 73.43 -5.86
CA LEU A 206 24.81 73.96 -6.01
C LEU A 206 24.56 75.07 -4.97
N ALA A 207 24.13 76.24 -5.41
CA ALA A 207 24.04 77.44 -4.56
C ALA A 207 22.67 78.13 -4.64
N THR A 208 22.02 78.27 -3.47
CA THR A 208 20.78 79.04 -3.21
C THR A 208 19.50 78.48 -3.88
N THR A 209 18.30 78.55 -3.27
CA THR A 209 17.80 79.42 -2.20
C THR A 209 17.14 78.65 -1.04
N THR A 210 16.50 79.35 -0.08
CA THR A 210 16.23 78.88 1.28
C THR A 210 14.81 78.35 1.49
N GLU A 211 14.66 77.05 1.77
CA GLU A 211 13.54 76.47 2.54
C GLU A 211 14.08 75.47 3.57
N HIS A 212 13.27 75.09 4.57
CA HIS A 212 13.74 74.42 5.79
C HIS A 212 13.76 72.88 5.68
N TYR A 213 14.95 72.32 5.51
CA TYR A 213 15.20 70.87 5.67
C TYR A 213 15.51 70.51 7.12
N PHE A 214 14.79 69.53 7.68
CA PHE A 214 15.20 68.82 8.88
C PHE A 214 15.95 67.54 8.47
N MET A 215 17.24 67.44 8.79
CA MET A 215 17.98 66.18 8.71
C MET A 215 17.92 65.46 10.06
N LEU A 216 17.28 64.30 10.09
CA LEU A 216 17.45 63.35 11.20
C LEU A 216 18.76 62.59 10.98
N HIS A 217 19.65 62.58 11.97
CA HIS A 217 20.88 61.78 11.96
C HIS A 217 20.71 60.64 12.96
N VAL A 218 20.74 59.39 12.47
CA VAL A 218 20.78 58.17 13.29
C VAL A 218 22.05 57.41 12.90
N GLN A 219 22.75 56.84 13.87
CA GLN A 219 24.07 56.25 13.65
C GLN A 219 24.24 54.94 14.44
N SER A 220 23.99 53.82 13.76
CA SER A 220 24.32 52.45 14.18
C SER A 220 25.02 51.73 13.01
N GLY A 221 25.53 50.51 13.25
CA GLY A 221 26.53 49.88 12.37
C GLY A 221 26.01 49.45 10.99
N MET A 222 26.68 49.96 9.95
CA MET A 222 26.65 49.56 8.53
C MET A 222 25.46 50.01 7.66
N GLN A 223 25.83 50.41 6.43
CA GLN A 223 25.02 51.02 5.35
C GLN A 223 24.40 52.39 5.65
N ILE A 224 24.25 53.21 4.60
CA ILE A 224 23.70 54.57 4.64
C ILE A 224 22.71 54.72 3.48
N MET A 225 21.41 54.71 3.79
CA MET A 225 20.34 54.98 2.83
C MET A 225 19.90 56.45 2.98
N ASN A 226 20.04 57.25 1.92
CA ASN A 226 19.60 58.65 1.90
C ASN A 226 18.26 58.75 1.17
N TYR A 227 17.16 58.89 1.92
CA TYR A 227 15.83 59.14 1.34
C TYR A 227 15.61 60.63 1.06
N LEU A 228 15.20 60.96 -0.16
CA LEU A 228 14.86 62.31 -0.60
C LEU A 228 13.35 62.45 -0.77
N LEU A 229 12.66 62.92 0.28
CA LEU A 229 11.23 63.25 0.19
C LEU A 229 11.03 64.57 -0.57
N VAL A 230 10.27 64.50 -1.67
CA VAL A 230 9.76 65.65 -2.43
C VAL A 230 8.26 65.75 -2.16
N SER A 231 7.75 66.94 -1.89
CA SER A 231 6.35 67.15 -1.51
C SER A 231 5.38 67.01 -2.70
N GLY A 232 4.80 65.81 -2.82
CA GLY A 232 3.67 65.50 -3.70
C GLY A 232 2.70 64.56 -2.98
N THR A 233 1.40 64.71 -3.21
CA THR A 233 0.37 63.85 -2.64
C THR A 233 0.40 62.47 -3.29
N MET A 234 0.42 61.41 -2.48
CA MET A 234 0.27 60.03 -2.92
C MET A 234 -0.64 59.31 -1.94
N GLU A 235 -1.69 58.66 -2.44
CA GLU A 235 -2.44 57.67 -1.68
C GLU A 235 -1.59 56.39 -1.64
N VAL A 236 -1.50 55.76 -0.47
CA VAL A 236 -0.86 54.44 -0.31
C VAL A 236 -1.96 53.48 0.07
N THR A 237 -2.53 52.82 -0.95
CA THR A 237 -3.28 51.58 -0.79
C THR A 237 -2.28 50.44 -0.77
N GLU A 238 -2.34 49.62 0.28
CA GLU A 238 -1.55 48.39 0.46
C GLU A 238 -0.05 48.60 0.76
N ILE A 239 0.43 47.88 1.77
CA ILE A 239 1.85 47.73 2.12
C ILE A 239 2.04 46.30 2.61
N ASP A 240 2.56 45.42 1.75
CA ASP A 240 3.03 44.10 2.18
C ASP A 240 4.24 44.23 3.10
N VAL A 241 4.27 43.40 4.15
CA VAL A 241 5.37 43.33 5.12
C VAL A 241 5.77 41.88 5.32
N THR A 242 6.77 41.43 4.57
CA THR A 242 7.38 40.11 4.76
C THR A 242 8.13 40.07 6.10
N TYR A 243 7.92 39.01 6.89
CA TYR A 243 8.38 38.96 8.27
C TYR A 243 9.87 38.64 8.42
N GLY A 244 10.54 39.36 9.33
CA GLY A 244 11.93 39.14 9.74
C GLY A 244 12.26 39.97 10.97
N ALA A 245 12.64 39.33 12.08
CA ALA A 245 12.73 39.95 13.41
C ALA A 245 14.07 40.68 13.66
N PRO A 246 14.19 41.56 14.70
CA PRO A 246 13.15 42.19 15.52
C PRO A 246 13.24 43.74 15.54
N PHE A 247 12.14 44.47 15.28
CA PHE A 247 12.16 45.94 15.14
C PHE A 247 11.42 46.76 16.23
N HIS A 248 11.09 46.14 17.38
CA HIS A 248 10.20 46.72 18.40
C HIS A 248 10.65 48.03 19.07
N ALA A 249 11.95 48.38 19.04
CA ALA A 249 12.43 49.65 19.59
C ALA A 249 11.96 50.91 18.82
N TRP A 250 11.47 50.74 17.59
CA TRP A 250 11.13 51.87 16.71
C TRP A 250 9.70 52.40 16.97
N PHE A 251 8.71 51.50 17.07
CA PHE A 251 7.29 51.85 17.25
C PHE A 251 7.03 52.71 18.50
N ARG A 252 7.77 52.46 19.59
CA ARG A 252 7.65 53.20 20.87
C ARG A 252 7.89 54.72 20.74
N ASN A 253 8.50 55.18 19.65
CA ASN A 253 8.72 56.61 19.37
C ASN A 253 7.73 57.20 18.37
N VAL A 254 7.08 56.39 17.54
CA VAL A 254 6.12 56.88 16.51
C VAL A 254 4.77 57.21 17.15
N VAL A 255 4.27 56.34 18.04
CA VAL A 255 3.00 56.56 18.76
C VAL A 255 3.07 57.83 19.62
N LEU A 256 4.17 58.02 20.35
CA LEU A 256 4.41 59.20 21.20
C LEU A 256 4.65 60.51 20.43
N LEU A 257 4.73 60.49 19.09
CA LEU A 257 4.82 61.69 18.25
C LEU A 257 3.48 62.08 17.59
N LEU A 258 2.45 61.24 17.67
CA LEU A 258 1.12 61.52 17.11
C LEU A 258 0.14 62.11 18.13
N ASP A 259 0.32 61.81 19.41
CA ASP A 259 -0.54 62.26 20.53
C ASP A 259 -0.63 63.80 20.61
N ASP A 260 0.47 64.51 20.33
CA ASP A 260 0.55 65.98 20.32
C ASP A 260 -0.05 66.63 19.03
N MET A 261 -0.66 65.84 18.13
CA MET A 261 -1.29 66.31 16.88
C MET A 261 -2.76 65.92 16.68
N VAL A 262 -3.29 64.89 17.38
CA VAL A 262 -4.71 64.46 17.24
C VAL A 262 -5.65 65.29 18.12
N SER A 263 -5.81 66.57 17.77
CA SER A 263 -6.87 67.44 18.32
C SER A 263 -7.94 67.84 17.28
N THR A 264 -7.92 67.25 16.07
CA THR A 264 -8.76 67.75 14.96
C THR A 264 -9.30 66.70 13.97
N LEU A 265 -9.30 65.40 14.30
CA LEU A 265 -10.10 64.41 13.56
C LEU A 265 -10.99 63.63 14.54
N CYS A 266 -12.25 63.42 14.13
CA CYS A 266 -13.17 62.51 14.81
C CYS A 266 -13.15 61.17 14.06
N ILE A 267 -12.57 60.15 14.69
CA ILE A 267 -12.77 58.73 14.38
C ILE A 267 -13.44 58.13 15.63
N ASN A 268 -14.28 57.11 15.48
CA ASN A 268 -15.16 56.67 16.57
C ASN A 268 -14.43 55.76 17.58
N ASP A 269 -14.70 55.96 18.88
CA ASP A 269 -14.03 55.29 20.01
C ASP A 269 -14.46 53.81 20.20
N PHE A 270 -14.36 52.96 19.18
CA PHE A 270 -14.85 51.56 19.26
C PHE A 270 -13.81 50.46 19.02
N GLU A 271 -12.70 50.72 18.32
CA GLU A 271 -11.68 49.69 18.03
C GLU A 271 -10.50 49.74 19.02
N ILE A 272 -10.12 50.93 19.51
CA ILE A 272 -9.03 51.10 20.49
C ILE A 272 -9.41 50.52 21.87
N ALA A 273 -10.70 50.44 22.19
CA ALA A 273 -11.19 49.91 23.46
C ALA A 273 -11.06 48.37 23.58
N ALA A 274 -10.95 47.64 22.46
CA ALA A 274 -10.71 46.19 22.48
C ALA A 274 -9.26 45.89 22.86
N PHE A 275 -8.30 46.60 22.25
CA PHE A 275 -6.86 46.42 22.49
C PHE A 275 -6.37 46.84 23.89
N LEU A 276 -7.24 47.47 24.69
CA LEU A 276 -6.96 47.94 26.06
C LEU A 276 -7.75 47.20 27.15
N ASN A 277 -8.38 46.06 26.81
CA ASN A 277 -9.09 45.20 27.77
C ASN A 277 -8.77 43.70 27.61
N ASN A 278 -7.63 43.37 27.00
CA ASN A 278 -7.12 41.99 26.98
C ASN A 278 -6.38 41.72 28.31
N PRO A 279 -6.77 40.73 29.13
CA PRO A 279 -6.17 40.52 30.44
C PRO A 279 -4.71 40.05 30.38
N ASP A 280 -4.39 39.27 29.36
CA ASP A 280 -3.09 38.65 29.05
C ASP A 280 -2.01 39.63 28.53
N LEU A 281 -2.28 40.96 28.57
CA LEU A 281 -1.31 42.01 28.21
C LEU A 281 -0.83 42.83 29.42
N CYS A 282 0.37 42.51 29.92
CA CYS A 282 1.07 43.29 30.94
C CYS A 282 1.83 44.49 30.35
N PHE A 283 1.90 45.59 31.10
CA PHE A 283 2.63 46.80 30.74
C PHE A 283 3.78 47.11 31.72
N ASP A 284 3.67 46.71 32.98
CA ASP A 284 4.78 46.54 33.91
C ASP A 284 4.56 45.38 34.91
N ASP A 285 5.51 45.18 35.84
CA ASP A 285 5.54 44.03 36.75
C ASP A 285 4.41 44.05 37.82
N ASP A 286 3.70 45.18 38.02
CA ASP A 286 2.54 45.25 38.94
C ASP A 286 1.23 44.76 38.27
N ASP A 287 1.22 44.48 36.95
CA ASP A 287 0.05 43.94 36.23
C ASP A 287 -0.09 42.41 36.37
N CYS A 288 1.00 41.69 36.61
CA CYS A 288 1.02 40.23 36.77
C CYS A 288 0.74 39.79 38.21
N ASP A 289 0.16 38.59 38.43
CA ASP A 289 0.00 38.05 39.77
C ASP A 289 1.36 37.71 40.43
N SER A 290 1.34 37.66 41.75
CA SER A 290 2.40 37.18 42.64
C SER A 290 2.97 35.79 42.32
N SER A 291 2.30 35.03 41.46
CA SER A 291 2.72 33.76 40.86
C SER A 291 3.62 33.92 39.62
N ALA A 292 3.58 35.05 38.91
CA ALA A 292 4.33 35.31 37.66
C ALA A 292 4.97 36.73 37.66
N PRO A 293 5.93 37.03 38.56
CA PRO A 293 6.23 38.40 38.99
C PRO A 293 7.13 39.23 38.05
N VAL A 294 7.11 38.98 36.73
CA VAL A 294 7.89 39.74 35.73
C VAL A 294 7.14 39.83 34.41
N CYS A 295 6.93 41.05 33.91
CA CYS A 295 6.35 41.26 32.58
C CYS A 295 7.40 41.01 31.48
N GLY A 296 7.10 40.10 30.56
CA GLY A 296 8.01 39.67 29.49
C GLY A 296 8.18 40.72 28.38
N PRO A 297 9.27 40.67 27.59
CA PRO A 297 9.56 41.65 26.53
C PRO A 297 8.57 41.62 25.35
N GLY A 298 7.64 40.67 25.31
CA GLY A 298 6.51 40.62 24.38
C GLY A 298 5.21 41.27 24.90
N GLY A 299 5.13 41.60 26.19
CA GLY A 299 3.90 42.09 26.84
C GLY A 299 3.05 41.01 27.52
N PHE A 300 3.57 39.80 27.71
CA PHE A 300 2.92 38.68 28.41
C PHE A 300 3.63 38.40 29.74
N CYS A 301 2.92 37.94 30.77
CA CYS A 301 3.51 37.60 32.05
C CYS A 301 4.46 36.39 31.90
N ALA A 302 5.71 36.52 32.35
CA ALA A 302 6.69 35.46 32.17
C ALA A 302 6.45 34.33 33.19
N PRO A 303 6.41 33.05 32.77
CA PRO A 303 6.22 31.93 33.69
C PRO A 303 7.32 31.89 34.77
N VAL A 304 6.95 31.38 35.95
CA VAL A 304 7.88 31.20 37.06
C VAL A 304 9.05 30.29 36.70
N ALA A 305 10.19 30.49 37.37
CA ALA A 305 11.43 29.75 37.09
C ALA A 305 11.37 28.22 37.35
N ASP A 306 10.26 27.73 37.91
CA ASP A 306 9.97 26.31 38.13
C ASP A 306 8.99 25.73 37.08
N TRP A 307 8.53 26.52 36.11
CA TRP A 307 7.74 26.05 34.96
C TRP A 307 8.63 25.30 33.95
N ILE A 308 8.20 24.11 33.53
CA ILE A 308 8.98 23.23 32.63
C ILE A 308 8.34 22.97 31.26
N CYS A 309 7.07 23.35 31.08
CA CYS A 309 6.37 23.26 29.79
C CYS A 309 6.77 24.38 28.83
N ALA A 310 6.22 24.34 27.62
CA ALA A 310 6.45 25.40 26.64
C ALA A 310 6.03 26.79 27.19
N PRO A 311 6.77 27.89 26.91
CA PRO A 311 6.40 29.21 27.41
C PRO A 311 5.16 29.86 26.77
N PHE A 312 4.52 29.20 25.81
CA PHE A 312 3.27 29.64 25.16
C PHE A 312 2.06 28.80 25.60
N TRP A 313 2.27 27.89 26.56
CA TRP A 313 1.24 27.13 27.25
C TRP A 313 0.71 27.97 28.42
N TYR A 314 1.59 28.38 29.34
CA TYR A 314 1.28 29.29 30.45
C TYR A 314 0.43 30.53 30.06
N ASP A 315 -0.72 30.72 30.72
CA ASP A 315 -1.62 31.89 30.55
C ASP A 315 -2.21 31.99 29.12
N ASN A 316 -2.66 30.86 28.54
CA ASN A 316 -3.25 30.78 27.19
C ASN A 316 -4.78 30.61 27.14
N GLY A 317 -5.43 30.36 28.27
CA GLY A 317 -6.86 30.07 28.38
C GLY A 317 -7.24 28.60 28.59
N LEU A 318 -6.28 27.68 28.68
CA LEU A 318 -6.44 26.23 28.88
C LEU A 318 -5.62 25.77 30.10
N CYS A 319 -6.12 24.82 30.88
CA CYS A 319 -5.41 24.36 32.09
C CYS A 319 -4.36 23.27 31.79
N GLU A 320 -3.08 23.61 31.90
CA GLU A 320 -1.96 22.70 31.65
C GLU A 320 -1.26 22.21 32.93
N CYS A 321 -1.55 20.96 33.25
CA CYS A 321 -1.05 20.28 34.45
C CYS A 321 0.33 19.66 34.25
N GLY A 322 0.98 19.27 35.35
CA GLY A 322 2.32 18.66 35.33
C GLY A 322 3.48 19.61 35.05
N CYS A 323 3.21 20.85 34.65
CA CYS A 323 4.18 21.83 34.17
C CYS A 323 5.12 22.43 35.23
N GLY A 324 5.25 21.83 36.42
CA GLY A 324 6.25 22.15 37.44
C GLY A 324 5.84 23.28 38.39
N ALA A 325 5.13 24.28 37.89
CA ALA A 325 4.49 25.35 38.65
C ALA A 325 3.01 25.46 38.30
N ARG A 326 2.19 26.02 39.21
CA ARG A 326 0.75 26.18 38.98
C ARG A 326 0.50 27.09 37.77
N ASP A 327 -0.25 26.56 36.83
CA ASP A 327 -0.90 27.31 35.77
C ASP A 327 -2.10 28.13 36.29
N ILE A 328 -2.28 29.31 35.71
CA ILE A 328 -3.24 30.32 36.17
C ILE A 328 -4.66 30.07 35.63
N ASP A 329 -4.78 29.42 34.47
CA ASP A 329 -6.06 29.05 33.85
C ASP A 329 -6.77 27.89 34.59
N CYS A 330 -5.99 27.05 35.30
CA CYS A 330 -6.54 25.98 36.14
C CYS A 330 -7.48 26.51 37.23
N ALA A 331 -8.75 26.11 37.17
CA ALA A 331 -9.80 26.59 38.07
C ALA A 331 -9.55 26.26 39.56
N ASP A 332 -8.89 25.13 39.85
CA ASP A 332 -8.36 24.79 41.17
C ASP A 332 -7.07 23.94 41.07
N ASP A 333 -6.58 23.45 42.20
CA ASP A 333 -5.31 22.72 42.33
C ASP A 333 -5.43 21.21 41.98
N THR A 334 -6.61 20.73 41.59
CA THR A 334 -6.88 19.28 41.41
C THR A 334 -6.73 18.82 39.97
N VAL A 335 -6.42 17.53 39.78
CA VAL A 335 -6.29 16.93 38.44
C VAL A 335 -7.61 16.94 37.64
N GLY A 336 -8.74 17.18 38.30
CA GLY A 336 -10.05 17.33 37.65
C GLY A 336 -10.29 18.68 36.96
N SER A 337 -9.35 19.61 37.02
CA SER A 337 -9.36 20.86 36.23
C SER A 337 -8.46 20.81 34.98
N CYS A 338 -7.63 19.78 34.84
CA CYS A 338 -6.66 19.64 33.75
C CYS A 338 -7.36 19.45 32.40
N GLU A 339 -6.93 20.22 31.41
CA GLU A 339 -7.31 20.02 30.01
C GLU A 339 -6.15 19.38 29.22
N TYR A 340 -4.90 19.66 29.61
CA TYR A 340 -3.69 18.98 29.13
C TYR A 340 -2.74 18.63 30.30
N HIS A 341 -1.76 17.74 30.05
CA HIS A 341 -0.68 17.46 31.00
C HIS A 341 0.70 17.38 30.35
N GLY A 342 1.63 18.24 30.78
CA GLY A 342 3.05 18.22 30.41
C GLY A 342 3.91 17.27 31.23
N CYS A 343 3.33 16.26 31.88
CA CYS A 343 4.11 15.20 32.52
C CYS A 343 4.73 14.27 31.47
N SER A 344 5.93 13.77 31.74
CA SER A 344 6.52 12.68 30.94
C SER A 344 5.74 11.39 31.16
N MET A 345 5.46 10.63 30.08
CA MET A 345 4.87 9.28 30.01
C MET A 345 4.77 8.53 31.35
N PHE A 346 5.90 8.18 31.98
CA PHE A 346 5.96 7.45 33.26
C PHE A 346 5.51 8.21 34.52
N SER A 347 4.73 9.28 34.40
CA SER A 347 4.29 10.14 35.50
C SER A 347 3.00 10.89 35.18
N TYR A 348 2.15 11.06 36.19
CA TYR A 348 0.86 11.73 36.08
C TYR A 348 0.77 12.95 37.02
N PRO A 349 -0.10 13.93 36.77
CA PRO A 349 -0.29 15.06 37.67
C PRO A 349 -0.84 14.61 39.03
N ASN A 350 -0.27 15.13 40.12
CA ASN A 350 -0.73 14.82 41.48
C ASN A 350 -2.19 15.32 41.68
N ALA A 351 -3.04 14.45 42.21
CA ALA A 351 -4.48 14.71 42.36
C ALA A 351 -4.84 15.92 43.26
N ASP A 352 -3.97 16.26 44.22
CA ASP A 352 -4.09 17.39 45.16
C ASP A 352 -3.16 18.59 44.82
N GLU A 353 -2.21 18.44 43.87
CA GLU A 353 -1.21 19.44 43.46
C GLU A 353 -0.93 19.33 41.94
N ASN A 354 -1.90 19.67 41.10
CA ASN A 354 -1.95 19.30 39.67
C ASN A 354 -0.79 19.82 38.79
N TRP A 355 0.02 20.79 39.22
CA TRP A 355 1.25 21.17 38.53
C TRP A 355 2.43 20.22 38.76
N ARG A 356 2.37 19.35 39.78
CA ARG A 356 3.44 18.40 40.09
C ARG A 356 3.16 17.04 39.47
N CYS A 357 4.04 16.57 38.60
CA CYS A 357 4.08 15.16 38.25
C CYS A 357 4.51 14.30 39.44
N GLU A 358 3.85 13.16 39.62
CA GLU A 358 4.32 12.05 40.45
C GLU A 358 4.53 10.80 39.58
N PRO A 359 5.59 10.00 39.84
CA PRO A 359 5.81 8.76 39.11
C PRO A 359 4.61 7.83 39.27
N LEU A 360 4.28 7.09 38.20
CA LEU A 360 3.27 6.05 38.25
C LEU A 360 3.60 5.02 39.35
N ALA A 361 2.86 5.11 40.44
CA ALA A 361 2.98 4.19 41.56
C ALA A 361 2.22 2.91 41.22
N THR A 362 2.92 1.93 40.63
CA THR A 362 2.32 0.68 40.18
C THR A 362 1.43 0.04 41.25
N PRO A 363 0.26 -0.51 40.86
CA PRO A 363 -0.64 -1.20 41.78
C PRO A 363 0.10 -2.26 42.60
N PRO A 364 -0.22 -2.47 43.90
CA PRO A 364 0.51 -3.42 44.75
C PRO A 364 0.50 -4.91 44.30
N ASN A 365 -0.24 -5.23 43.25
CA ASN A 365 -0.35 -6.55 42.64
C ASN A 365 0.18 -6.60 41.19
N TRP A 366 0.71 -5.49 40.65
CA TRP A 366 1.35 -5.43 39.33
C TRP A 366 2.63 -6.29 39.33
N THR A 367 2.77 -7.18 38.35
CA THR A 367 3.89 -8.14 38.28
C THR A 367 4.90 -7.86 37.17
N CYS A 368 4.55 -7.03 36.19
CA CYS A 368 5.42 -6.62 35.09
C CYS A 368 6.40 -5.50 35.52
N PRO A 369 7.37 -5.11 34.67
CA PRO A 369 8.25 -3.97 34.91
C PRO A 369 7.47 -2.68 35.26
N PRO A 370 7.97 -1.81 36.17
CA PRO A 370 7.21 -0.62 36.58
C PRO A 370 7.15 0.55 35.60
N HIS A 371 7.67 0.41 34.38
CA HIS A 371 7.51 1.40 33.31
C HIS A 371 6.33 1.07 32.39
N MET A 372 5.98 -0.22 32.28
CA MET A 372 4.91 -0.81 31.45
C MET A 372 3.50 -0.64 32.05
N TYR A 373 3.27 0.39 32.86
CA TYR A 373 1.96 0.63 33.49
C TYR A 373 1.53 2.06 33.27
N GLY A 374 0.67 2.31 32.29
CA GLY A 374 0.40 3.67 31.80
C GLY A 374 1.52 4.19 30.89
N ASP A 375 1.92 3.43 29.86
CA ASP A 375 2.88 3.84 28.82
C ASP A 375 2.31 3.84 27.39
N ASP A 376 0.99 3.97 27.30
CA ASP A 376 0.14 3.98 26.09
C ASP A 376 -0.01 2.61 25.40
N TYR A 377 0.51 1.51 25.98
CA TYR A 377 0.34 0.14 25.49
C TYR A 377 -0.45 -0.77 26.45
N CYS A 378 -1.33 -1.62 25.91
CA CYS A 378 -2.08 -2.59 26.71
C CYS A 378 -1.25 -3.85 27.01
N ASP A 379 -0.54 -3.81 28.14
CA ASP A 379 0.32 -4.90 28.60
C ASP A 379 -0.43 -5.95 29.45
N CYS A 380 -0.60 -7.12 28.86
CA CYS A 380 -1.41 -8.20 29.41
C CYS A 380 -0.64 -9.22 30.23
N GLY A 381 -1.36 -9.89 31.14
CA GLY A 381 -0.80 -10.88 32.07
C GLY A 381 -0.20 -10.29 33.36
N CYS A 382 -0.18 -8.96 33.49
CA CYS A 382 0.56 -8.22 34.51
C CYS A 382 -0.07 -8.18 35.92
N GLY A 383 -1.07 -9.01 36.21
CA GLY A 383 -1.65 -9.22 37.54
C GLY A 383 -2.71 -8.19 37.98
N VAL A 384 -2.75 -7.03 37.33
CA VAL A 384 -3.81 -6.01 37.38
C VAL A 384 -4.02 -5.52 35.95
N ARG A 385 -5.25 -5.14 35.58
CA ARG A 385 -5.54 -4.55 34.26
C ARG A 385 -4.71 -3.29 34.06
N ASP A 386 -4.11 -3.14 32.90
CA ASP A 386 -3.52 -1.85 32.57
C ASP A 386 -4.59 -0.76 32.44
N ILE A 387 -4.19 0.49 32.62
CA ILE A 387 -5.04 1.65 32.42
C ILE A 387 -5.27 1.92 30.92
N ASP A 388 -4.30 1.55 30.07
CA ASP A 388 -4.32 1.84 28.63
C ASP A 388 -5.13 0.81 27.82
N CYS A 389 -5.38 -0.37 28.39
CA CYS A 389 -6.25 -1.38 27.80
C CYS A 389 -7.68 -0.85 27.60
N ALA A 390 -8.16 -0.79 26.35
CA ALA A 390 -9.50 -0.29 26.01
C ALA A 390 -10.62 -1.06 26.72
N GLY A 391 -10.54 -2.40 26.74
CA GLY A 391 -11.48 -3.30 27.44
C GLY A 391 -10.77 -4.26 28.41
N PRO A 392 -11.50 -5.14 29.12
CA PRO A 392 -10.92 -6.23 29.91
C PRO A 392 -10.48 -7.45 29.07
N GLU A 393 -10.84 -7.50 27.79
CA GLU A 393 -10.70 -8.68 26.92
C GLU A 393 -9.28 -8.89 26.40
N ALA A 394 -8.88 -10.15 26.15
CA ALA A 394 -7.56 -10.49 25.62
C ALA A 394 -7.33 -9.99 24.18
N SER A 395 -8.40 -9.72 23.42
CA SER A 395 -8.33 -9.11 22.09
C SER A 395 -7.84 -7.66 22.09
N HIS A 396 -7.74 -7.02 23.26
CA HIS A 396 -7.21 -5.66 23.41
C HIS A 396 -5.72 -5.62 23.80
N CYS A 397 -5.09 -6.77 24.03
CA CYS A 397 -3.66 -6.86 24.36
C CYS A 397 -2.78 -6.42 23.19
N TYR A 398 -1.86 -5.50 23.45
CA TYR A 398 -0.77 -5.21 22.51
C TYR A 398 0.43 -6.11 22.78
N GLN A 399 0.79 -6.29 24.06
CA GLN A 399 1.81 -7.23 24.50
C GLN A 399 1.24 -8.29 25.45
N ASN A 400 1.90 -9.45 25.49
CA ASN A 400 1.54 -10.60 26.32
C ASN A 400 2.73 -11.01 27.18
N ASP A 401 2.79 -10.50 28.42
CA ASP A 401 3.85 -10.77 29.38
C ASP A 401 3.59 -12.01 30.26
N CYS A 402 2.70 -12.90 29.80
CA CYS A 402 2.46 -14.15 30.51
C CYS A 402 3.68 -15.10 30.47
N PRO A 403 4.05 -15.73 31.60
CA PRO A 403 5.15 -16.70 31.66
C PRO A 403 5.07 -17.78 30.57
N SER A 404 6.21 -18.20 30.02
CA SER A 404 6.26 -19.13 28.88
C SER A 404 5.41 -20.40 29.11
N GLY A 405 4.42 -20.62 28.24
CA GLY A 405 3.39 -21.66 28.43
C GLY A 405 2.13 -21.20 29.19
N THR A 406 1.94 -19.88 29.34
CA THR A 406 0.70 -19.23 29.80
C THR A 406 0.31 -18.10 28.84
N ALA A 407 -0.97 -17.73 28.81
CA ALA A 407 -1.55 -16.68 27.98
C ALA A 407 -2.62 -15.89 28.79
N PRO A 408 -3.03 -14.69 28.34
CA PRO A 408 -4.08 -13.91 28.98
C PRO A 408 -5.41 -14.67 28.99
N VAL A 409 -6.29 -14.40 29.96
CA VAL A 409 -7.67 -14.90 29.93
C VAL A 409 -8.53 -14.01 29.05
N ASP A 410 -9.34 -14.60 28.17
CA ASP A 410 -10.18 -13.90 27.19
C ASP A 410 -11.06 -12.78 27.77
N ASP A 411 -11.54 -12.91 29.01
CA ASP A 411 -12.38 -11.92 29.72
C ASP A 411 -11.69 -11.18 30.87
N GLU A 412 -10.45 -11.54 31.22
CA GLU A 412 -9.67 -10.91 32.29
C GLU A 412 -8.18 -10.84 31.89
N ASN A 413 -7.86 -9.97 30.92
CA ASN A 413 -6.58 -9.93 30.21
C ASN A 413 -5.31 -9.68 31.07
N TRP A 414 -5.48 -9.22 32.31
CA TRP A 414 -4.41 -9.12 33.30
C TRP A 414 -4.02 -10.43 33.98
N ARG A 415 -4.77 -11.51 33.77
CA ARG A 415 -4.50 -12.82 34.36
C ARG A 415 -3.90 -13.76 33.34
N CYS A 416 -2.87 -14.49 33.76
CA CYS A 416 -2.34 -15.61 33.00
C CYS A 416 -2.97 -16.94 33.41
N THR A 417 -3.45 -17.71 32.43
CA THR A 417 -3.77 -19.15 32.53
C THR A 417 -2.81 -19.93 31.65
N MET A 418 -2.67 -21.26 31.84
CA MET A 418 -1.82 -22.06 30.94
C MET A 418 -2.26 -21.85 29.48
N ALA A 419 -1.31 -21.76 28.57
CA ALA A 419 -1.56 -21.39 27.18
C ALA A 419 -2.44 -22.48 26.56
N ASN A 420 -3.65 -22.06 26.17
CA ASN A 420 -4.86 -22.86 26.03
C ASN A 420 -4.70 -24.38 26.19
N PRO A 421 -4.92 -24.95 27.39
CA PRO A 421 -5.58 -26.23 27.43
C PRO A 421 -6.99 -26.00 26.90
N ASP A 422 -7.25 -26.39 25.65
CA ASP A 422 -8.58 -26.36 25.02
C ASP A 422 -9.68 -26.95 25.92
N CYS A 423 -9.28 -27.80 26.89
CA CYS A 423 -10.17 -28.33 27.90
C CYS A 423 -9.51 -28.63 29.26
N SER A 424 -10.37 -28.70 30.27
CA SER A 424 -10.13 -29.30 31.59
C SER A 424 -11.08 -30.47 31.87
N VAL A 425 -12.25 -30.49 31.22
CA VAL A 425 -13.27 -31.54 31.19
C VAL A 425 -13.89 -31.64 29.79
N ASP A 426 -14.53 -32.75 29.46
CA ASP A 426 -15.14 -32.98 28.13
C ASP A 426 -16.18 -31.91 27.72
N ALA A 427 -16.84 -31.29 28.71
CA ALA A 427 -17.80 -30.21 28.48
C ALA A 427 -17.15 -28.91 27.94
N ASP A 428 -15.84 -28.75 28.10
CA ASP A 428 -15.10 -27.61 27.53
C ASP A 428 -14.89 -27.82 26.00
N CYS A 429 -15.05 -29.06 25.51
CA CYS A 429 -14.91 -29.45 24.10
C CYS A 429 -16.24 -29.51 23.32
N GLU A 430 -17.38 -29.10 23.91
CA GLU A 430 -18.69 -29.23 23.26
C GLU A 430 -18.79 -28.29 22.04
N GLY A 431 -18.65 -28.87 20.84
CA GLY A 431 -18.59 -28.14 19.56
C GLY A 431 -17.18 -27.79 19.06
N HIS A 432 -16.12 -28.26 19.75
CA HIS A 432 -14.74 -27.99 19.34
C HIS A 432 -14.30 -28.86 18.14
N ALA A 433 -13.65 -28.25 17.14
CA ALA A 433 -13.32 -28.92 15.87
C ALA A 433 -12.43 -30.16 16.02
N ASN A 434 -11.52 -30.17 17.01
CA ASN A 434 -10.61 -31.30 17.25
C ASN A 434 -11.28 -32.52 17.92
N GLY A 435 -12.57 -32.42 18.29
CA GLY A 435 -13.35 -33.48 18.91
C GLY A 435 -13.84 -33.17 20.32
N ALA A 436 -14.76 -33.99 20.84
CA ALA A 436 -15.60 -33.68 22.01
C ALA A 436 -15.06 -34.21 23.36
N PHE A 437 -13.86 -34.78 23.42
CA PHE A 437 -13.31 -35.39 24.63
C PHE A 437 -12.04 -34.69 25.09
N CYS A 438 -11.82 -34.61 26.40
CA CYS A 438 -10.68 -33.91 26.95
C CYS A 438 -9.51 -34.86 27.27
N ASP A 439 -8.39 -34.72 26.55
CA ASP A 439 -7.13 -35.36 26.95
C ASP A 439 -6.51 -34.58 28.11
N VAL A 440 -6.95 -34.87 29.33
CA VAL A 440 -6.51 -34.19 30.57
C VAL A 440 -5.02 -34.33 30.92
N ASP A 441 -4.27 -35.20 30.21
CA ASP A 441 -2.80 -35.31 30.34
C ASP A 441 -2.06 -34.30 29.43
N THR A 442 -2.70 -33.80 28.37
CA THR A 442 -2.15 -32.80 27.43
C THR A 442 -2.92 -31.47 27.40
N GLY A 443 -4.14 -31.43 27.93
CA GLY A 443 -5.04 -30.28 27.94
C GLY A 443 -5.84 -30.04 26.66
N ARG A 444 -5.78 -30.95 25.68
CA ARG A 444 -6.38 -30.75 24.35
C ARG A 444 -7.72 -31.46 24.17
N CYS A 445 -8.61 -30.83 23.42
CA CYS A 445 -9.79 -31.48 22.87
C CYS A 445 -9.37 -32.45 21.76
N VAL A 446 -9.91 -33.67 21.82
CA VAL A 446 -9.60 -34.78 20.92
C VAL A 446 -10.86 -35.58 20.57
N ALA A 447 -10.85 -36.30 19.46
CA ALA A 447 -12.00 -37.09 19.03
C ALA A 447 -12.20 -38.38 19.85
N CYS A 448 -11.17 -38.91 20.52
CA CYS A 448 -11.31 -40.09 21.37
C CYS A 448 -10.23 -40.23 22.48
N LEU A 449 -10.58 -40.95 23.54
CA LEU A 449 -9.67 -41.42 24.58
C LEU A 449 -9.56 -42.96 24.60
N ALA A 450 -10.60 -43.66 24.13
CA ALA A 450 -10.69 -45.11 23.94
C ALA A 450 -11.61 -45.47 22.75
N ASP A 451 -11.56 -46.73 22.29
CA ASP A 451 -12.32 -47.21 21.11
C ASP A 451 -13.85 -47.04 21.25
N GLY A 452 -14.36 -46.99 22.49
CA GLY A 452 -15.79 -46.81 22.78
C GLY A 452 -16.31 -45.37 22.66
N ASP A 453 -15.42 -44.43 22.33
CA ASP A 453 -15.73 -43.01 22.10
C ASP A 453 -16.02 -42.72 20.62
N CYS A 454 -15.71 -43.68 19.73
CA CYS A 454 -15.84 -43.60 18.28
C CYS A 454 -17.12 -44.29 17.75
N LEU A 455 -17.39 -44.19 16.44
CA LEU A 455 -18.57 -44.80 15.82
C LEU A 455 -18.39 -46.31 15.54
N ASP A 456 -19.50 -47.01 15.28
CA ASP A 456 -19.51 -48.44 14.93
C ASP A 456 -18.69 -48.70 13.64
N GLY A 457 -17.46 -49.20 13.78
CA GLY A 457 -16.51 -49.44 12.68
C GLY A 457 -15.24 -48.59 12.74
N GLU A 458 -15.01 -47.89 13.85
CA GLU A 458 -13.81 -47.11 14.14
C GLU A 458 -13.07 -47.61 15.40
N SER A 459 -11.80 -47.24 15.54
CA SER A 459 -10.99 -47.48 16.74
C SER A 459 -10.12 -46.27 17.09
N CYS A 460 -9.80 -46.08 18.36
CA CYS A 460 -9.16 -44.85 18.81
C CYS A 460 -7.64 -44.88 18.61
N ALA A 461 -7.09 -43.95 17.82
CA ALA A 461 -5.67 -43.87 17.55
C ALA A 461 -4.87 -43.56 18.83
N PRO A 462 -4.05 -44.48 19.37
CA PRO A 462 -3.42 -44.33 20.69
C PRO A 462 -2.22 -43.36 20.71
N LYS A 463 -2.11 -42.50 19.69
CA LYS A 463 -1.09 -41.45 19.55
C LYS A 463 -1.69 -40.12 19.08
N THR A 464 -2.48 -40.14 18.01
CA THR A 464 -3.06 -38.93 17.41
C THR A 464 -4.42 -38.57 18.02
N LYS A 465 -5.06 -39.50 18.73
CA LYS A 465 -6.36 -39.33 19.41
C LYS A 465 -7.55 -39.00 18.50
N PHE A 466 -7.42 -39.36 17.22
CA PHE A 466 -8.52 -39.42 16.26
C PHE A 466 -9.16 -40.81 16.21
N CYS A 467 -10.44 -40.87 15.86
CA CYS A 467 -11.11 -42.11 15.48
C CYS A 467 -10.63 -42.53 14.08
N LEU A 468 -9.99 -43.70 14.00
CA LEU A 468 -9.56 -44.33 12.75
C LEU A 468 -10.63 -45.30 12.29
N SER A 469 -11.13 -45.15 11.06
CA SER A 469 -11.94 -46.18 10.42
C SER A 469 -11.16 -47.50 10.32
N ASP A 470 -11.84 -48.63 10.54
CA ASP A 470 -11.31 -49.98 10.26
C ASP A 470 -10.92 -50.18 8.77
N ALA A 471 -11.33 -49.26 7.89
CA ALA A 471 -10.90 -49.22 6.48
C ALA A 471 -9.53 -48.55 6.25
N TRP A 472 -8.94 -47.87 7.24
CA TRP A 472 -7.61 -47.26 7.10
C TRP A 472 -6.49 -48.31 7.10
N THR A 473 -5.66 -48.27 6.05
CA THR A 473 -4.61 -49.28 5.77
C THR A 473 -3.18 -48.74 5.85
N CYS A 474 -3.03 -47.41 5.91
CA CYS A 474 -1.74 -46.73 6.06
C CYS A 474 -1.27 -46.70 7.52
N PRO A 475 -0.04 -46.26 7.82
CA PRO A 475 0.43 -46.17 9.20
C PRO A 475 -0.46 -45.25 10.05
N ALA A 476 -0.88 -45.70 11.23
CA ALA A 476 -1.72 -44.97 12.19
C ALA A 476 -1.02 -43.77 12.87
N ASN A 477 -0.01 -43.18 12.21
CA ASN A 477 0.65 -41.93 12.59
C ASN A 477 0.66 -40.93 11.43
N ARG A 478 -0.11 -41.20 10.37
CA ARG A 478 -0.26 -40.36 9.17
C ARG A 478 -1.59 -39.64 9.12
N TYR A 479 -2.65 -40.36 9.48
CA TYR A 479 -3.97 -39.81 9.68
C TYR A 479 -3.96 -38.63 10.66
N GLY A 480 -4.23 -37.42 10.15
CA GLY A 480 -4.09 -36.17 10.92
C GLY A 480 -2.64 -35.84 11.31
N ASP A 481 -1.67 -36.00 10.40
CA ASP A 481 -0.26 -35.58 10.59
C ASP A 481 0.09 -34.22 9.95
N GLY A 482 -0.87 -33.61 9.25
CA GLY A 482 -0.77 -32.35 8.53
C GLY A 482 -0.46 -32.54 7.03
N GLN A 483 -0.75 -33.71 6.47
CA GLN A 483 -0.56 -34.03 5.04
C GLN A 483 -1.69 -34.91 4.51
N CYS A 484 -2.20 -34.62 3.31
CA CYS A 484 -3.23 -35.45 2.68
C CYS A 484 -2.63 -36.77 2.13
N ASP A 485 -2.63 -37.82 2.95
CA ASP A 485 -2.10 -39.15 2.64
C ASP A 485 -3.14 -40.03 1.89
N CYS A 486 -3.12 -39.94 0.55
CA CYS A 486 -4.07 -40.58 -0.34
C CYS A 486 -3.80 -42.07 -0.61
N GLY A 487 -4.86 -42.78 -1.04
CA GLY A 487 -4.83 -44.22 -1.35
C GLY A 487 -4.90 -45.13 -0.11
N CYS A 488 -5.17 -44.56 1.06
CA CYS A 488 -5.05 -45.24 2.35
C CYS A 488 -6.28 -46.04 2.81
N GLY A 489 -7.39 -46.04 2.05
CA GLY A 489 -8.57 -46.89 2.27
C GLY A 489 -9.74 -46.23 2.99
N ALA A 490 -9.49 -45.14 3.72
CA ALA A 490 -10.48 -44.16 4.19
C ALA A 490 -9.90 -42.75 3.97
N LEU A 491 -10.75 -41.73 3.85
CA LEU A 491 -10.34 -40.32 3.66
C LEU A 491 -9.43 -39.87 4.82
N ASP A 492 -8.28 -39.26 4.53
CA ASP A 492 -7.49 -38.60 5.58
C ASP A 492 -8.13 -37.28 5.99
N TYR A 493 -8.06 -36.95 7.27
CA TYR A 493 -8.66 -35.75 7.85
C TYR A 493 -7.97 -34.46 7.38
N ASP A 494 -6.70 -34.54 6.97
CA ASP A 494 -5.94 -33.41 6.44
C ASP A 494 -6.30 -33.05 4.97
N CYS A 495 -7.04 -33.91 4.28
CA CYS A 495 -7.55 -33.63 2.93
C CYS A 495 -8.79 -32.70 3.02
N ALA A 496 -8.77 -31.56 2.33
CA ALA A 496 -9.89 -30.61 2.33
C ALA A 496 -11.14 -31.11 1.57
N GLY A 497 -11.05 -32.23 0.86
CA GLY A 497 -12.14 -32.90 0.19
C GLY A 497 -11.81 -34.31 -0.28
N PRO A 498 -12.77 -35.00 -0.93
CA PRO A 498 -12.60 -36.37 -1.41
C PRO A 498 -11.84 -36.47 -2.75
N GLU A 499 -11.49 -35.34 -3.36
CA GLU A 499 -11.00 -35.24 -4.74
C GLU A 499 -9.47 -35.40 -4.82
N ASN A 500 -8.99 -36.00 -5.92
CA ASN A 500 -7.60 -36.49 -6.04
C ASN A 500 -6.51 -35.40 -6.16
N PHE A 501 -6.86 -34.16 -6.57
CA PHE A 501 -5.86 -33.11 -6.80
C PHE A 501 -5.24 -32.50 -5.52
N GLN A 502 -5.60 -33.00 -4.34
CA GLN A 502 -5.13 -32.52 -3.04
C GLN A 502 -4.07 -33.41 -2.37
N CYS A 503 -3.67 -34.51 -3.01
CA CYS A 503 -2.81 -35.54 -2.41
C CYS A 503 -1.33 -35.13 -2.24
N ASP A 504 -0.88 -34.93 -1.00
CA ASP A 504 0.55 -34.74 -0.66
C ASP A 504 1.39 -36.01 -0.88
N ASN A 505 0.82 -37.17 -0.54
CA ASN A 505 1.48 -38.46 -0.66
C ASN A 505 0.49 -39.50 -1.21
N ILE A 506 0.98 -40.43 -2.03
CA ILE A 506 0.17 -41.49 -2.65
C ILE A 506 0.68 -42.87 -2.21
N PHE A 507 -0.16 -43.63 -1.51
CA PHE A 507 0.18 -44.97 -0.97
C PHE A 507 -0.31 -46.13 -1.85
N CYS A 508 -0.78 -45.84 -3.06
CA CYS A 508 -1.30 -46.84 -3.98
C CYS A 508 -0.22 -47.82 -4.50
N THR A 509 -0.61 -49.08 -4.68
CA THR A 509 0.29 -50.13 -5.17
C THR A 509 0.57 -49.96 -6.65
N LEU A 510 1.85 -49.81 -7.03
CA LEU A 510 2.40 -49.72 -8.40
C LEU A 510 1.44 -50.17 -9.53
N GLY A 511 1.10 -49.24 -10.43
CA GLY A 511 0.06 -49.42 -11.46
C GLY A 511 -1.36 -49.04 -10.99
N LYS A 512 -1.46 -48.29 -9.88
CA LYS A 512 -2.68 -47.71 -9.33
C LYS A 512 -2.43 -46.28 -8.88
N LEU A 513 -3.44 -45.44 -9.01
CA LEU A 513 -3.52 -44.10 -8.42
C LEU A 513 -4.74 -44.03 -7.47
N PRO A 514 -4.87 -42.97 -6.67
CA PRO A 514 -6.15 -42.64 -6.06
C PRO A 514 -7.25 -42.50 -7.12
N ASP A 515 -8.46 -42.87 -6.74
CA ASP A 515 -9.67 -42.62 -7.51
C ASP A 515 -9.92 -41.10 -7.58
N ALA A 516 -10.43 -40.61 -8.71
CA ALA A 516 -10.59 -39.18 -8.95
C ALA A 516 -11.57 -38.52 -7.95
N ASP A 517 -12.66 -39.25 -7.66
CA ASP A 517 -13.78 -38.81 -6.84
C ASP A 517 -13.71 -39.34 -5.38
N GLU A 518 -12.80 -40.27 -5.10
CA GLU A 518 -12.62 -40.93 -3.78
C GLU A 518 -11.13 -41.17 -3.49
N ASN A 519 -10.37 -40.11 -3.20
CA ASN A 519 -8.90 -40.08 -3.10
C ASN A 519 -8.27 -41.06 -2.06
N TRP A 520 -9.07 -41.69 -1.20
CA TRP A 520 -8.63 -42.79 -0.33
C TRP A 520 -8.60 -44.16 -1.02
N ARG A 521 -9.35 -44.37 -2.09
CA ARG A 521 -9.41 -45.65 -2.81
C ARG A 521 -8.38 -45.67 -3.93
N CYS A 522 -7.63 -46.76 -4.02
CA CYS A 522 -6.74 -46.96 -5.17
C CYS A 522 -7.44 -47.71 -6.32
N GLU A 523 -7.84 -47.00 -7.37
CA GLU A 523 -8.25 -47.62 -8.64
C GLU A 523 -7.02 -47.99 -9.50
N TYR A 524 -7.19 -48.90 -10.47
CA TYR A 524 -6.20 -49.11 -11.52
C TYR A 524 -6.16 -47.91 -12.46
N LEU A 525 -4.96 -47.48 -12.84
CA LEU A 525 -4.79 -46.55 -13.96
C LEU A 525 -5.49 -47.11 -15.19
N SER A 526 -6.64 -46.52 -15.55
CA SER A 526 -7.38 -46.81 -16.76
C SER A 526 -6.67 -46.11 -17.92
N VAL A 527 -5.53 -46.69 -18.32
CA VAL A 527 -4.70 -46.27 -19.46
C VAL A 527 -5.63 -45.80 -20.59
N PRO A 528 -5.60 -44.49 -20.96
CA PRO A 528 -6.62 -43.89 -21.80
C PRO A 528 -6.84 -44.68 -23.09
N THR A 529 -8.06 -44.71 -23.61
CA THR A 529 -8.38 -45.46 -24.85
C THR A 529 -7.53 -45.03 -26.04
N ASP A 530 -7.03 -43.80 -25.98
CA ASP A 530 -6.29 -43.12 -27.02
C ASP A 530 -4.77 -43.14 -26.74
N TRP A 531 -4.33 -43.76 -25.63
CA TRP A 531 -2.94 -44.09 -25.34
C TRP A 531 -2.47 -45.26 -26.22
N THR A 532 -1.43 -44.99 -27.01
CA THR A 532 -0.89 -45.89 -28.05
C THR A 532 0.45 -46.52 -27.69
N CYS A 533 1.14 -45.96 -26.69
CA CYS A 533 2.37 -46.51 -26.12
C CYS A 533 2.08 -47.75 -25.25
N PRO A 534 3.10 -48.50 -24.79
CA PRO A 534 2.87 -49.68 -23.97
C PRO A 534 2.15 -49.30 -22.65
N ALA A 535 1.08 -50.01 -22.32
CA ALA A 535 0.23 -49.75 -21.13
C ALA A 535 0.93 -49.93 -19.77
N ASN A 536 2.23 -50.24 -19.75
CA ASN A 536 3.06 -50.30 -18.54
C ASN A 536 3.93 -49.05 -18.35
N ARG A 537 3.79 -48.04 -19.22
CA ARG A 537 4.56 -46.79 -19.18
C ARG A 537 3.78 -45.60 -18.62
N TYR A 538 2.49 -45.56 -18.91
CA TYR A 538 1.55 -44.59 -18.36
C TYR A 538 1.59 -44.61 -16.82
N GLY A 539 2.11 -43.55 -16.19
CA GLY A 539 2.37 -43.53 -14.75
C GLY A 539 3.51 -44.46 -14.28
N ASP A 540 4.61 -44.59 -15.04
CA ASP A 540 5.83 -45.34 -14.64
C ASP A 540 6.93 -44.49 -13.95
N GLY A 541 6.74 -43.17 -13.93
CA GLY A 541 7.62 -42.17 -13.34
C GLY A 541 8.49 -41.42 -14.36
N GLN A 542 8.06 -41.33 -15.64
CA GLN A 542 8.77 -40.68 -16.75
C GLN A 542 7.77 -40.04 -17.72
N CYS A 543 7.99 -38.80 -18.16
CA CYS A 543 7.09 -38.13 -19.10
C CYS A 543 7.27 -38.68 -20.53
N ASP A 544 6.40 -39.61 -20.96
CA ASP A 544 6.43 -40.21 -22.30
C ASP A 544 5.56 -39.47 -23.33
N CYS A 545 6.23 -38.73 -24.20
CA CYS A 545 5.60 -37.91 -25.22
C CYS A 545 5.34 -38.66 -26.54
N GLY A 546 4.35 -38.15 -27.28
CA GLY A 546 3.90 -38.74 -28.55
C GLY A 546 2.93 -39.91 -28.41
N CYS A 547 2.54 -40.26 -27.18
CA CYS A 547 1.80 -41.47 -26.88
C CYS A 547 0.28 -41.42 -27.14
N GLY A 548 -0.30 -40.29 -27.54
CA GLY A 548 -1.70 -40.15 -27.98
C GLY A 548 -2.67 -39.63 -26.92
N ALA A 549 -2.32 -39.74 -25.64
CA ALA A 549 -2.93 -39.01 -24.52
C ALA A 549 -1.81 -38.49 -23.60
N LEU A 550 -2.04 -37.40 -22.86
CA LEU A 550 -1.05 -36.83 -21.92
C LEU A 550 -0.64 -37.88 -20.88
N ASP A 551 0.66 -38.12 -20.70
CA ASP A 551 1.14 -38.99 -19.63
C ASP A 551 0.99 -38.30 -18.27
N TYR A 552 0.64 -39.09 -17.26
CA TYR A 552 0.40 -38.60 -15.90
C TYR A 552 1.69 -38.08 -15.23
N ASP A 553 2.86 -38.59 -15.64
CA ASP A 553 4.15 -38.17 -15.10
C ASP A 553 4.69 -36.86 -15.70
N CYS A 554 4.02 -36.29 -16.71
CA CYS A 554 4.31 -34.96 -17.22
C CYS A 554 3.68 -33.90 -16.31
N ALA A 555 4.46 -32.92 -15.85
CA ALA A 555 3.96 -31.80 -15.03
C ALA A 555 3.19 -30.73 -15.84
N GLY A 556 3.00 -30.95 -17.15
CA GLY A 556 2.33 -30.04 -18.07
C GLY A 556 2.41 -30.51 -19.53
N PRO A 557 1.72 -29.80 -20.45
CA PRO A 557 1.54 -30.19 -21.85
C PRO A 557 2.69 -29.81 -22.80
N GLU A 558 3.76 -29.16 -22.32
CA GLU A 558 4.84 -28.62 -23.16
C GLU A 558 5.76 -29.73 -23.70
N ALA A 559 6.28 -29.54 -24.92
CA ALA A 559 7.22 -30.48 -25.55
C ALA A 559 8.62 -30.45 -24.90
N SER A 560 8.87 -29.49 -24.01
CA SER A 560 10.09 -29.36 -23.21
C SER A 560 10.15 -30.35 -22.02
N GLN A 561 9.01 -30.92 -21.61
CA GLN A 561 8.92 -31.81 -20.44
C GLN A 561 9.28 -33.28 -20.74
N CYS A 562 9.38 -33.64 -22.03
CA CYS A 562 9.50 -35.04 -22.48
C CYS A 562 10.81 -35.73 -22.04
N ASP A 563 10.73 -36.73 -21.17
CA ASP A 563 11.84 -37.64 -20.86
C ASP A 563 12.13 -38.57 -22.04
N GLN A 564 11.09 -39.03 -22.74
CA GLN A 564 11.21 -39.78 -23.99
C GLN A 564 10.25 -39.27 -25.06
N ASP A 565 10.77 -39.21 -26.28
CA ASP A 565 10.02 -38.97 -27.52
C ASP A 565 9.76 -40.32 -28.21
N ASP A 566 8.54 -40.85 -28.09
CA ASP A 566 8.11 -42.07 -28.78
C ASP A 566 7.48 -41.77 -30.17
N CYS A 567 7.62 -40.55 -30.70
CA CYS A 567 7.04 -40.18 -31.99
C CYS A 567 7.66 -40.90 -33.21
N PRO A 568 6.85 -41.18 -34.26
CA PRO A 568 7.35 -41.73 -35.53
C PRO A 568 8.49 -40.92 -36.15
N SER A 569 9.51 -41.59 -36.69
CA SER A 569 10.72 -40.94 -37.21
C SER A 569 10.44 -39.90 -38.30
N GLY A 570 10.62 -38.61 -37.97
CA GLY A 570 10.30 -37.47 -38.84
C GLY A 570 9.07 -36.66 -38.38
N THR A 571 8.45 -37.08 -37.29
CA THR A 571 7.54 -36.27 -36.45
C THR A 571 8.24 -35.92 -35.13
N ALA A 572 7.65 -35.02 -34.35
CA ALA A 572 8.05 -34.67 -32.98
C ALA A 572 6.79 -34.35 -32.14
N PRO A 573 6.89 -34.32 -30.79
CA PRO A 573 5.83 -33.83 -29.92
C PRO A 573 5.39 -32.40 -30.27
N VAL A 574 4.10 -32.10 -30.15
CA VAL A 574 3.55 -30.75 -30.30
C VAL A 574 3.74 -29.98 -28.99
N ASP A 575 4.19 -28.73 -29.08
CA ASP A 575 4.33 -27.88 -27.90
C ASP A 575 2.95 -27.38 -27.44
N GLY A 576 2.61 -27.61 -26.17
CA GLY A 576 1.25 -27.46 -25.65
C GLY A 576 0.31 -28.64 -25.94
N GLU A 577 0.77 -29.69 -26.64
CA GLU A 577 0.08 -30.97 -26.79
C GLU A 577 1.08 -32.14 -26.88
N ASN A 578 1.99 -32.28 -25.92
CA ASN A 578 3.16 -33.16 -26.02
C ASN A 578 2.85 -34.66 -26.26
N TRP A 579 1.62 -35.11 -26.03
CA TRP A 579 1.12 -36.43 -26.39
C TRP A 579 0.87 -36.63 -27.90
N ARG A 580 0.78 -35.55 -28.68
CA ARG A 580 0.51 -35.59 -30.13
C ARG A 580 1.80 -35.44 -30.93
N CYS A 581 1.98 -36.31 -31.92
CA CYS A 581 3.07 -36.22 -32.89
C CYS A 581 2.65 -35.46 -34.15
N TYR A 582 3.41 -34.46 -34.57
CA TYR A 582 3.19 -33.74 -35.83
C TYR A 582 4.39 -33.83 -36.78
N MET A 583 4.14 -33.84 -38.09
CA MET A 583 5.23 -33.79 -39.08
C MET A 583 5.83 -32.39 -39.11
N ALA A 584 7.16 -32.27 -39.06
CA ALA A 584 7.84 -30.97 -39.09
C ALA A 584 7.75 -30.29 -40.47
N SER A 585 6.58 -29.75 -40.81
CA SER A 585 6.25 -28.97 -42.00
C SER A 585 4.81 -28.46 -41.93
N PRO A 586 4.52 -27.32 -42.58
CA PRO A 586 4.72 -25.95 -42.10
C PRO A 586 3.76 -25.59 -40.94
N ASP A 587 3.83 -24.38 -40.39
CA ASP A 587 2.85 -23.87 -39.41
C ASP A 587 1.42 -23.82 -40.01
N CYS A 588 1.30 -23.62 -41.33
CA CYS A 588 0.02 -23.47 -42.02
C CYS A 588 0.06 -23.86 -43.51
N SER A 589 -1.12 -24.01 -44.11
CA SER A 589 -1.35 -24.28 -45.54
C SER A 589 -2.43 -23.38 -46.18
N VAL A 590 -3.32 -22.81 -45.35
CA VAL A 590 -4.31 -21.77 -45.65
C VAL A 590 -4.47 -20.84 -44.43
N ASP A 591 -5.08 -19.67 -44.60
CA ASP A 591 -5.31 -18.71 -43.49
C ASP A 591 -6.20 -19.30 -42.38
N ASP A 592 -7.15 -20.18 -42.73
CA ASP A 592 -7.98 -20.93 -41.76
C ASP A 592 -7.14 -21.73 -40.74
N ASP A 593 -5.92 -22.16 -41.11
CA ASP A 593 -5.00 -22.90 -40.21
C ASP A 593 -4.36 -21.98 -39.14
N CYS A 594 -4.47 -20.65 -39.29
CA CYS A 594 -3.85 -19.64 -38.42
C CYS A 594 -4.85 -18.92 -37.50
N VAL A 595 -6.14 -19.26 -37.54
CA VAL A 595 -7.17 -18.61 -36.71
C VAL A 595 -6.92 -18.90 -35.23
N GLY A 596 -6.66 -17.86 -34.44
CA GLY A 596 -6.29 -17.95 -33.02
C GLY A 596 -4.81 -18.26 -32.76
N HIS A 597 -3.98 -18.38 -33.79
CA HIS A 597 -2.54 -18.65 -33.63
C HIS A 597 -1.79 -17.37 -33.20
N ALA A 598 -0.96 -17.45 -32.15
CA ALA A 598 -0.30 -16.29 -31.53
C ALA A 598 0.58 -15.44 -32.48
N ARG A 599 1.09 -16.01 -33.56
CA ARG A 599 1.84 -15.25 -34.60
C ARG A 599 0.95 -14.42 -35.54
N GLY A 600 -0.37 -14.54 -35.45
CA GLY A 600 -1.34 -13.87 -36.30
C GLY A 600 -2.06 -14.77 -37.29
N ALA A 601 -3.14 -14.24 -37.90
CA ALA A 601 -4.21 -15.00 -38.54
C ALA A 601 -4.04 -15.32 -40.04
N PHE A 602 -2.90 -15.04 -40.65
CA PHE A 602 -2.68 -15.23 -42.10
C PHE A 602 -1.51 -16.17 -42.38
N CYS A 603 -1.56 -16.90 -43.50
CA CYS A 603 -0.58 -17.91 -43.83
C CYS A 603 0.41 -17.45 -44.91
N ASP A 604 1.65 -17.13 -44.51
CA ASP A 604 2.73 -16.84 -45.46
C ASP A 604 3.23 -18.13 -46.12
N LEU A 605 2.56 -18.50 -47.21
CA LEU A 605 2.96 -19.58 -48.12
C LEU A 605 4.25 -19.28 -48.91
N SER A 606 4.79 -18.06 -48.88
CA SER A 606 6.00 -17.68 -49.61
C SER A 606 7.28 -18.10 -48.87
N VAL A 607 7.29 -18.02 -47.54
CA VAL A 607 8.36 -18.59 -46.68
C VAL A 607 8.19 -20.10 -46.43
N GLY A 608 7.10 -20.69 -46.93
CA GLY A 608 6.82 -22.12 -46.88
C GLY A 608 5.55 -22.52 -46.13
N GLY A 609 4.84 -21.57 -45.53
CA GLY A 609 3.69 -21.77 -44.65
C GLY A 609 4.01 -21.39 -43.21
N ARG A 610 4.01 -20.09 -42.90
CA ARG A 610 4.15 -19.57 -41.53
C ARG A 610 2.95 -18.70 -41.18
N CYS A 611 2.34 -18.89 -40.01
CA CYS A 611 1.32 -17.97 -39.51
C CYS A 611 1.94 -16.63 -39.13
N VAL A 612 1.28 -15.54 -39.55
CA VAL A 612 1.75 -14.15 -39.46
C VAL A 612 0.58 -13.16 -39.28
N ALA A 613 0.85 -11.96 -38.78
CA ALA A 613 -0.16 -10.94 -38.50
C ALA A 613 -0.74 -10.28 -39.76
N CYS A 614 0.01 -10.25 -40.86
CA CYS A 614 -0.44 -9.69 -42.13
C CYS A 614 0.36 -10.20 -43.33
N LEU A 615 -0.16 -9.94 -44.53
CA LEU A 615 0.54 -10.15 -45.82
C LEU A 615 0.46 -8.90 -46.73
N GLU A 616 -0.55 -8.05 -46.55
CA GLU A 616 -0.73 -6.74 -47.17
C GLU A 616 -1.41 -5.77 -46.19
N ASP A 617 -1.32 -4.46 -46.42
CA ASP A 617 -1.67 -3.41 -45.42
C ASP A 617 -3.12 -3.49 -44.92
N ASP A 618 -4.07 -3.90 -45.76
CA ASP A 618 -5.49 -4.02 -45.42
C ASP A 618 -5.84 -5.29 -44.62
N HIS A 619 -4.84 -6.09 -44.25
CA HIS A 619 -4.96 -7.10 -43.19
C HIS A 619 -4.90 -6.48 -41.78
N CYS A 620 -4.39 -5.25 -41.62
CA CYS A 620 -4.17 -4.62 -40.33
C CYS A 620 -5.36 -3.76 -39.87
N VAL A 621 -5.70 -3.85 -38.58
CA VAL A 621 -6.90 -3.20 -38.01
C VAL A 621 -6.60 -1.78 -37.53
N GLY A 622 -6.42 -0.87 -38.49
CA GLY A 622 -6.28 0.56 -38.20
C GLY A 622 -5.93 1.37 -39.45
N SER A 623 -6.47 2.58 -39.59
CA SER A 623 -6.17 3.45 -40.76
C SER A 623 -4.73 3.98 -40.81
N GLU A 624 -3.96 3.72 -39.77
CA GLU A 624 -2.56 4.14 -39.60
C GLU A 624 -1.61 2.94 -39.48
N MET A 625 -2.12 1.70 -39.55
CA MET A 625 -1.28 0.50 -39.59
C MET A 625 -0.88 0.14 -41.02
N ALA A 626 0.30 -0.46 -41.16
CA ALA A 626 0.84 -1.01 -42.39
C ALA A 626 1.46 -2.39 -42.10
N CYS A 627 1.59 -3.22 -43.14
CA CYS A 627 2.20 -4.54 -43.02
C CYS A 627 3.70 -4.48 -43.33
N VAL A 628 4.54 -4.64 -42.31
CA VAL A 628 6.00 -4.56 -42.43
C VAL A 628 6.63 -5.86 -41.93
N ASP A 629 7.33 -6.56 -42.84
CA ASP A 629 7.91 -7.90 -42.63
C ASP A 629 6.95 -8.89 -41.93
N ASN A 630 5.69 -8.88 -42.41
CA ASN A 630 4.55 -9.68 -41.96
C ASN A 630 4.01 -9.38 -40.54
N VAL A 631 4.41 -8.26 -39.94
CA VAL A 631 3.85 -7.72 -38.68
C VAL A 631 3.02 -6.46 -38.97
N CYS A 632 1.84 -6.35 -38.35
CA CYS A 632 1.07 -5.11 -38.36
C CYS A 632 1.72 -4.09 -37.44
N LYS A 633 2.19 -2.98 -37.99
CA LYS A 633 2.85 -1.90 -37.26
C LYS A 633 2.19 -0.57 -37.60
N ASN A 634 2.16 0.37 -36.67
CA ASN A 634 1.80 1.75 -37.03
C ASN A 634 2.85 2.30 -38.03
N ALA A 635 2.39 2.93 -39.11
CA ALA A 635 3.23 3.46 -40.18
C ALA A 635 4.16 4.62 -39.73
N GLY A 636 3.99 5.13 -38.51
CA GLY A 636 4.92 6.02 -37.83
C GLY A 636 6.14 5.33 -37.17
N TRP A 637 6.17 4.00 -37.06
CA TRP A 637 7.25 3.28 -36.39
C TRP A 637 8.60 3.44 -37.10
N THR A 638 9.65 3.75 -36.33
CA THR A 638 11.01 4.05 -36.80
C THR A 638 12.12 3.33 -36.00
N CYS A 639 11.76 2.68 -34.90
CA CYS A 639 12.64 1.82 -34.10
C CYS A 639 12.96 0.50 -34.81
N ASN A 640 13.73 -0.36 -34.13
CA ASN A 640 14.02 -1.70 -34.62
C ASN A 640 12.73 -2.51 -34.83
N ASP A 641 12.71 -3.38 -35.84
CA ASP A 641 11.55 -4.19 -36.20
C ASP A 641 11.26 -5.33 -35.22
N SER A 642 12.19 -5.61 -34.29
CA SER A 642 12.10 -6.67 -33.29
C SER A 642 11.78 -6.16 -31.87
N TRP A 643 11.40 -4.90 -31.72
CA TRP A 643 11.02 -4.29 -30.43
C TRP A 643 9.49 -4.16 -30.33
N TYR A 644 8.84 -3.72 -31.42
CA TYR A 644 7.38 -3.63 -31.49
C TYR A 644 6.67 -4.95 -31.19
N GLY A 645 5.99 -5.04 -30.06
CA GLY A 645 5.30 -6.25 -29.62
C GLY A 645 6.24 -7.38 -29.15
N ASP A 646 7.37 -7.06 -28.51
CA ASP A 646 8.29 -8.05 -27.92
C ASP A 646 8.07 -8.33 -26.42
N GLY A 647 7.21 -7.54 -25.78
CA GLY A 647 6.86 -7.60 -24.35
C GLY A 647 7.41 -6.44 -23.52
N GLU A 648 8.11 -5.48 -24.13
CA GLU A 648 8.75 -4.35 -23.45
C GLU A 648 8.35 -3.01 -24.12
N CYS A 649 7.94 -2.00 -23.34
CA CYS A 649 7.51 -0.71 -23.89
C CYS A 649 8.70 0.13 -24.39
N ASP A 650 8.93 0.12 -25.70
CA ASP A 650 10.00 0.84 -26.39
C ASP A 650 9.57 2.23 -26.88
N CYS A 651 10.29 3.27 -26.44
CA CYS A 651 9.89 4.67 -26.57
C CYS A 651 10.76 5.50 -27.54
N GLY A 652 10.21 6.63 -27.97
CA GLY A 652 10.82 7.52 -28.97
C GLY A 652 10.67 7.01 -30.42
N CYS A 653 9.85 5.99 -30.62
CA CYS A 653 9.81 5.20 -31.85
C CYS A 653 8.96 5.77 -32.99
N GLY A 654 8.32 6.92 -32.82
CA GLY A 654 7.51 7.60 -33.84
C GLY A 654 6.06 7.12 -33.96
N ALA A 655 5.72 6.01 -33.29
CA ALA A 655 4.37 5.60 -32.94
C ALA A 655 4.37 4.80 -31.62
N LEU A 656 3.22 4.75 -30.93
CA LEU A 656 3.04 4.00 -29.68
C LEU A 656 3.31 2.51 -29.88
N ASP A 657 4.10 1.89 -28.99
CA ASP A 657 4.24 0.43 -28.94
C ASP A 657 2.98 -0.22 -28.34
N VAL A 658 2.67 -1.43 -28.79
CA VAL A 658 1.51 -2.21 -28.31
C VAL A 658 1.71 -2.72 -26.88
N ASP A 659 2.96 -2.83 -26.42
CA ASP A 659 3.31 -3.26 -25.06
C ASP A 659 3.30 -2.10 -24.04
N CYS A 660 3.10 -0.86 -24.48
CA CYS A 660 2.95 0.30 -23.60
C CYS A 660 1.51 0.39 -23.06
N ALA A 661 1.35 0.32 -21.72
CA ALA A 661 0.04 0.39 -21.07
C ALA A 661 -0.67 1.75 -21.20
N GLY A 662 0.07 2.81 -21.53
CA GLY A 662 -0.46 4.16 -21.78
C GLY A 662 0.46 4.99 -22.67
N PRO A 663 0.01 6.17 -23.14
CA PRO A 663 0.81 7.10 -23.94
C PRO A 663 1.89 7.86 -23.15
N GLU A 664 1.91 7.79 -21.82
CA GLU A 664 2.83 8.53 -20.96
C GLU A 664 4.24 7.94 -20.95
N SER A 665 5.27 8.79 -20.75
CA SER A 665 6.67 8.35 -20.73
C SER A 665 7.04 7.52 -19.48
N SER A 666 6.19 7.54 -18.46
CA SER A 666 6.33 6.71 -17.24
C SER A 666 6.21 5.21 -17.52
N TYR A 667 5.65 4.81 -18.66
CA TYR A 667 5.58 3.41 -19.08
C TYR A 667 6.82 2.93 -19.85
N CYS A 668 7.72 3.83 -20.25
CA CYS A 668 8.90 3.50 -21.05
C CYS A 668 9.87 2.59 -20.30
N ARG A 669 10.19 1.44 -20.90
CA ARG A 669 11.28 0.59 -20.45
C ARG A 669 12.62 0.96 -21.09
N TYR A 670 12.57 1.44 -22.34
CA TYR A 670 13.72 1.90 -23.10
C TYR A 670 13.42 3.22 -23.82
N VAL A 671 14.32 4.20 -23.71
CA VAL A 671 14.20 5.56 -24.30
C VAL A 671 15.34 5.88 -25.28
N ASP A 672 16.16 4.88 -25.61
CA ASP A 672 17.48 5.00 -26.23
C ASP A 672 17.44 5.74 -27.60
N VAL A 673 16.31 5.71 -28.29
CA VAL A 673 16.15 6.25 -29.65
C VAL A 673 16.07 7.79 -29.72
N CYS A 674 15.54 8.45 -28.68
CA CYS A 674 15.59 9.92 -28.61
C CYS A 674 16.98 10.40 -28.15
N THR A 675 17.52 9.78 -27.11
CA THR A 675 18.81 10.18 -26.49
C THR A 675 19.97 10.09 -27.50
N ASN A 676 20.00 9.04 -28.35
CA ASN A 676 20.96 8.92 -29.45
C ASN A 676 20.87 10.02 -30.54
N GLN A 677 19.81 10.84 -30.52
CA GLN A 677 19.62 11.99 -31.43
C GLN A 677 19.86 13.36 -30.77
N GLY A 678 20.11 13.41 -29.45
CA GLY A 678 20.10 14.66 -28.69
C GLY A 678 18.69 15.25 -28.53
N LEU A 679 17.70 14.36 -28.46
CA LEU A 679 16.29 14.63 -28.19
C LEU A 679 15.89 13.85 -26.92
N THR A 680 14.74 14.15 -26.36
CA THR A 680 14.14 13.38 -25.27
C THR A 680 12.72 12.94 -25.65
N VAL A 681 12.13 12.04 -24.88
CA VAL A 681 10.75 11.57 -25.07
C VAL A 681 9.77 12.65 -24.56
N ASP A 682 8.63 12.86 -25.24
CA ASP A 682 7.56 13.72 -24.71
C ASP A 682 6.86 13.01 -23.52
N PRO A 683 6.58 13.68 -22.39
CA PRO A 683 6.04 13.00 -21.22
C PRO A 683 4.62 12.43 -21.42
N ASN A 684 3.90 12.93 -22.44
CA ASN A 684 2.50 12.63 -22.71
C ASN A 684 2.29 11.90 -24.06
N GLU A 685 3.34 11.81 -24.87
CA GLU A 685 3.38 11.10 -26.16
C GLU A 685 4.69 10.32 -26.24
N ASN A 686 4.75 9.16 -25.58
CA ASN A 686 5.99 8.41 -25.35
C ASN A 686 6.69 7.90 -26.63
N TRP A 687 5.98 7.92 -27.75
CA TRP A 687 6.52 7.69 -29.09
C TRP A 687 7.25 8.90 -29.70
N LEU A 688 7.03 10.12 -29.21
CA LEU A 688 7.48 11.35 -29.82
C LEU A 688 8.82 11.80 -29.22
N CYS A 689 9.85 11.89 -30.06
CA CYS A 689 11.08 12.59 -29.67
C CYS A 689 10.93 14.11 -29.83
N VAL A 690 10.98 14.84 -28.72
CA VAL A 690 10.98 16.30 -28.65
C VAL A 690 12.39 16.85 -28.39
N PRO A 691 12.70 18.09 -28.82
CA PRO A 691 13.95 18.74 -28.42
C PRO A 691 14.00 18.90 -26.91
N LEU A 692 15.13 18.54 -26.29
CA LEU A 692 15.39 18.81 -24.87
C LEU A 692 15.06 20.28 -24.53
N PRO A 693 14.33 20.53 -23.42
CA PRO A 693 14.08 21.90 -22.99
C PRO A 693 15.41 22.64 -22.74
N PRO A 694 15.49 23.95 -23.02
CA PRO A 694 16.71 24.70 -22.78
C PRO A 694 16.99 24.75 -21.27
N VAL A 695 18.20 24.33 -20.88
CA VAL A 695 18.70 24.34 -19.50
C VAL A 695 18.23 25.60 -18.74
N PRO A 696 17.48 25.47 -17.64
CA PRO A 696 16.95 26.58 -16.85
C PRO A 696 18.03 27.59 -16.44
N ALA A 697 17.66 28.85 -16.29
CA ALA A 697 18.59 29.91 -15.86
C ALA A 697 18.97 29.79 -14.37
N GLU A 698 18.16 29.04 -13.63
CA GLU A 698 18.27 28.61 -12.25
C GLU A 698 19.05 27.28 -12.07
N TRP A 699 19.37 26.56 -13.16
CA TRP A 699 20.17 25.33 -13.10
C TRP A 699 21.63 25.63 -12.70
N THR A 700 22.10 24.98 -11.62
CA THR A 700 23.43 25.22 -11.03
C THR A 700 24.46 24.11 -11.26
N CYS A 701 24.04 22.95 -11.79
CA CYS A 701 24.90 21.81 -12.10
C CYS A 701 25.60 21.95 -13.46
N ASP A 702 26.28 20.90 -13.92
CA ASP A 702 26.85 20.94 -15.29
C ASP A 702 25.69 20.98 -16.31
N PRO A 703 25.71 21.89 -17.31
CA PRO A 703 24.68 21.94 -18.34
C PRO A 703 24.60 20.68 -19.23
N ASP A 704 25.63 19.83 -19.23
CA ASP A 704 25.63 18.55 -19.94
C ASP A 704 24.87 17.43 -19.16
N TRP A 705 24.41 17.67 -17.91
CA TRP A 705 23.60 16.73 -17.12
C TRP A 705 22.09 16.93 -17.32
N TYR A 706 21.65 18.17 -17.56
CA TYR A 706 20.23 18.51 -17.61
C TYR A 706 19.45 17.74 -18.69
N GLY A 707 18.63 16.78 -18.26
CA GLY A 707 17.88 15.89 -19.14
C GLY A 707 18.75 14.90 -19.92
N ASP A 708 19.89 14.47 -19.39
CA ASP A 708 20.76 13.48 -20.06
C ASP A 708 20.17 12.04 -20.06
N GLY A 709 19.18 11.80 -19.19
CA GLY A 709 18.48 10.54 -19.00
C GLY A 709 18.45 10.06 -17.55
N PHE A 710 19.23 10.67 -16.66
CA PHE A 710 19.25 10.39 -15.23
C PHE A 710 18.58 11.52 -14.41
N CYS A 711 18.20 11.25 -13.16
CA CYS A 711 17.66 12.26 -12.25
C CYS A 711 18.77 12.93 -11.40
N ASP A 712 19.25 14.09 -11.86
CA ASP A 712 20.27 14.93 -11.20
C ASP A 712 19.65 15.94 -10.21
N CYS A 713 19.74 15.63 -8.93
CA CYS A 713 19.14 16.36 -7.82
C CYS A 713 20.04 17.42 -7.20
N GLY A 714 19.41 18.42 -6.57
CA GLY A 714 20.09 19.56 -5.94
C GLY A 714 20.51 20.66 -6.90
N CYS A 715 20.05 20.58 -8.16
CA CYS A 715 20.55 21.38 -9.26
C CYS A 715 19.81 22.71 -9.49
N GLY A 716 18.90 23.14 -8.60
CA GLY A 716 18.25 24.45 -8.64
C GLY A 716 17.02 24.58 -9.54
N ALA A 717 16.78 23.59 -10.40
CA ALA A 717 15.50 23.30 -11.05
C ALA A 717 15.34 21.77 -11.17
N LEU A 718 14.10 21.29 -11.35
CA LEU A 718 13.79 19.88 -11.58
C LEU A 718 14.49 19.40 -12.86
N ASP A 719 15.22 18.28 -12.80
CA ASP A 719 15.73 17.64 -14.01
C ASP A 719 14.58 17.00 -14.81
N TYR A 720 14.67 17.05 -16.13
CA TYR A 720 13.73 16.40 -17.03
C TYR A 720 13.81 14.86 -16.98
N GLY A 721 14.94 14.29 -16.52
CA GLY A 721 15.11 12.86 -16.32
C GLY A 721 14.41 12.31 -15.06
N CYS A 722 13.96 13.16 -14.14
CA CYS A 722 13.27 12.74 -12.93
C CYS A 722 11.81 12.31 -13.20
N ALA A 723 11.41 11.17 -12.64
CA ALA A 723 10.02 10.70 -12.71
C ALA A 723 9.03 11.60 -11.96
N GLY A 724 9.51 12.34 -10.96
CA GLY A 724 8.73 13.24 -10.13
C GLY A 724 9.60 14.28 -9.41
N PRO A 725 8.99 15.08 -8.51
CA PRO A 725 9.67 16.10 -7.72
C PRO A 725 10.38 15.55 -6.47
N TYR A 726 10.35 14.24 -6.21
CA TYR A 726 10.68 13.68 -4.90
C TYR A 726 12.14 13.28 -4.79
N ALA A 727 12.70 13.34 -3.58
CA ALA A 727 14.10 12.93 -3.32
C ALA A 727 14.32 11.42 -3.51
N THR A 728 13.24 10.62 -3.47
CA THR A 728 13.24 9.19 -3.82
C THR A 728 13.55 8.93 -5.29
N ASP A 729 13.33 9.92 -6.16
CA ASP A 729 13.50 9.80 -7.61
C ASP A 729 14.96 10.08 -8.01
N CYS A 730 15.79 10.56 -7.07
CA CYS A 730 17.18 10.96 -7.30
C CYS A 730 18.11 9.78 -7.60
N GLU A 731 18.78 9.83 -8.75
CA GLU A 731 19.85 8.90 -9.09
C GLU A 731 21.24 9.48 -8.77
N TRP A 732 21.40 10.80 -8.88
CA TRP A 732 22.57 11.53 -8.40
C TRP A 732 22.18 12.77 -7.58
N SER A 733 22.86 12.97 -6.44
CA SER A 733 22.62 14.08 -5.50
C SER A 733 23.89 14.92 -5.24
N ASP A 734 24.91 14.75 -6.08
CA ASP A 734 26.28 15.23 -5.87
C ASP A 734 26.34 16.77 -5.70
N ALA A 735 25.37 17.49 -6.27
CA ALA A 735 25.20 18.94 -6.13
C ALA A 735 24.97 19.40 -4.68
N CYS A 736 24.19 18.65 -3.90
CA CYS A 736 23.98 18.90 -2.48
C CYS A 736 25.12 18.32 -1.64
N THR A 737 25.52 17.07 -1.92
CA THR A 737 26.54 16.35 -1.14
C THR A 737 27.89 17.09 -1.14
N ASN A 738 28.31 17.67 -2.26
CA ASN A 738 29.53 18.50 -2.33
C ASN A 738 29.45 19.81 -1.54
N GLN A 739 28.26 20.22 -1.07
CA GLN A 739 28.04 21.40 -0.22
C GLN A 739 27.85 21.04 1.27
N GLY A 740 27.72 19.77 1.62
CA GLY A 740 27.30 19.33 2.96
C GLY A 740 25.79 19.56 3.20
N LEU A 741 25.00 19.40 2.15
CA LEU A 741 23.55 19.53 2.08
C LEU A 741 22.97 18.24 1.51
N VAL A 742 21.65 18.07 1.58
CA VAL A 742 20.89 16.96 0.96
C VAL A 742 19.74 17.50 0.12
N PRO A 743 19.20 16.74 -0.86
CA PRO A 743 17.95 17.11 -1.54
C PRO A 743 16.79 17.28 -0.57
N HIS A 744 15.87 18.19 -0.88
CA HIS A 744 14.61 18.36 -0.16
C HIS A 744 13.66 17.21 -0.53
N PRO A 745 12.96 16.57 0.43
CA PRO A 745 12.14 15.38 0.18
C PRO A 745 11.07 15.58 -0.91
N ASP A 746 10.40 16.73 -0.90
CA ASP A 746 9.32 17.08 -1.85
C ASP A 746 9.76 18.01 -2.99
N GLU A 747 11.03 18.44 -3.03
CA GLU A 747 11.57 19.40 -4.01
C GLU A 747 13.00 19.01 -4.36
N ASN A 748 13.19 17.90 -5.09
CA ASN A 748 14.49 17.26 -5.27
C ASN A 748 15.59 18.15 -5.92
N TRP A 749 15.20 19.22 -6.60
CA TRP A 749 16.08 20.28 -7.10
C TRP A 749 16.69 21.20 -6.03
N LEU A 750 16.08 21.28 -4.85
CA LEU A 750 16.45 22.17 -3.76
C LEU A 750 17.37 21.45 -2.78
N CYS A 751 18.56 22.00 -2.52
CA CYS A 751 19.41 21.52 -1.43
C CYS A 751 19.03 22.17 -0.10
N VAL A 752 18.67 21.36 0.90
CA VAL A 752 18.47 21.77 2.29
C VAL A 752 19.67 21.39 3.17
N PRO A 753 19.93 22.11 4.27
CA PRO A 753 20.82 21.61 5.32
C PRO A 753 20.31 20.27 5.83
N LEU A 754 21.22 19.31 5.96
CA LEU A 754 20.97 18.09 6.75
C LEU A 754 20.34 18.48 8.09
N PRO A 755 19.23 17.84 8.51
CA PRO A 755 18.69 18.07 9.85
C PRO A 755 19.78 17.78 10.89
N PRO A 756 19.79 18.52 12.02
CA PRO A 756 20.75 18.24 13.09
C PRO A 756 20.50 16.82 13.61
N VAL A 757 21.57 16.02 13.68
CA VAL A 757 21.55 14.64 14.19
C VAL A 757 20.70 14.57 15.48
N PRO A 758 19.62 13.77 15.52
CA PRO A 758 18.72 13.67 16.66
C PRO A 758 19.46 13.34 17.96
N ALA A 759 18.96 13.81 19.10
CA ALA A 759 19.59 13.57 20.41
C ALA A 759 19.52 12.10 20.85
N GLU A 760 18.57 11.38 20.26
CA GLU A 760 18.25 9.96 20.35
C GLU A 760 19.05 9.10 19.35
N TRP A 761 19.78 9.69 18.39
CA TRP A 761 20.69 8.95 17.50
C TRP A 761 21.90 8.42 18.30
N THR A 762 22.08 7.10 18.27
CA THR A 762 23.10 6.36 19.04
C THR A 762 24.26 5.86 18.17
N CYS A 763 24.11 5.94 16.85
CA CYS A 763 25.12 5.60 15.86
C CYS A 763 26.18 6.71 15.70
N SER A 764 27.08 6.55 14.73
CA SER A 764 28.07 7.58 14.41
C SER A 764 27.38 8.82 13.80
N ASP A 765 27.74 10.03 14.21
CA ASP A 765 27.29 11.31 13.60
C ASP A 765 27.58 11.39 12.09
N TYR A 766 28.47 10.53 11.58
CA TYR A 766 28.83 10.43 10.16
C TYR A 766 27.82 9.61 9.34
N TRP A 767 27.02 8.75 9.96
CA TRP A 767 26.06 7.84 9.31
C TRP A 767 24.64 8.42 9.21
N TYR A 768 24.38 9.61 9.76
CA TYR A 768 23.07 10.23 9.69
C TYR A 768 23.00 11.12 8.45
N GLY A 769 22.27 10.70 7.42
CA GLY A 769 22.23 11.41 6.13
C GLY A 769 23.55 11.33 5.34
N ASP A 770 24.11 10.12 5.21
CA ASP A 770 25.36 9.82 4.49
C ASP A 770 25.16 9.22 3.07
N GLY A 771 23.93 8.76 2.78
CA GLY A 771 23.47 8.21 1.50
C GLY A 771 23.01 6.75 1.57
N ASP A 772 23.20 6.05 2.69
CA ASP A 772 22.76 4.67 2.94
C ASP A 772 21.91 4.60 4.22
N CYS A 773 20.61 4.25 4.11
CA CYS A 773 19.69 4.06 5.24
C CYS A 773 20.25 3.09 6.30
N ASP A 774 20.72 3.65 7.42
CA ASP A 774 21.44 2.97 8.50
C ASP A 774 20.52 2.68 9.69
N CYS A 775 19.96 1.47 9.70
CA CYS A 775 18.94 1.05 10.67
C CYS A 775 19.48 0.61 12.03
N GLY A 776 18.63 0.69 13.05
CA GLY A 776 18.94 0.33 14.43
C GLY A 776 19.63 1.42 15.25
N CYS A 777 19.60 2.66 14.75
CA CYS A 777 20.36 3.77 15.29
C CYS A 777 19.64 4.62 16.34
N GLY A 778 18.39 4.34 16.70
CA GLY A 778 17.64 5.02 17.78
C GLY A 778 16.86 6.28 17.37
N ALA A 779 17.06 6.76 16.14
CA ALA A 779 16.19 7.72 15.45
C ALA A 779 16.06 7.29 13.98
N LEU A 780 14.96 7.64 13.30
CA LEU A 780 14.84 7.41 11.85
C LEU A 780 15.98 8.12 11.14
N ASP A 781 16.73 7.38 10.33
CA ASP A 781 17.78 7.97 9.48
C ASP A 781 17.15 8.74 8.32
N TYR A 782 17.79 9.84 7.94
CA TYR A 782 17.27 10.75 6.92
C TYR A 782 17.26 10.13 5.51
N ASP A 783 18.14 9.15 5.25
CA ASP A 783 18.23 8.46 3.96
C ASP A 783 17.23 7.29 3.80
N CYS A 784 16.43 7.00 4.83
CA CYS A 784 15.40 5.97 4.76
C CYS A 784 14.12 6.51 4.11
N ALA A 785 13.76 5.98 2.94
CA ALA A 785 12.53 6.34 2.20
C ALA A 785 11.20 6.00 2.93
N GLY A 786 11.28 5.39 4.12
CA GLY A 786 10.15 5.13 5.00
C GLY A 786 10.62 4.49 6.32
N PRO A 787 9.71 4.29 7.28
CA PRO A 787 10.05 3.74 8.59
C PRO A 787 10.27 2.22 8.59
N GLY A 788 9.93 1.52 7.51
CA GLY A 788 10.02 0.05 7.44
C GLY A 788 11.44 -0.51 7.35
N ALA A 789 11.66 -1.70 7.91
CA ALA A 789 12.95 -2.40 7.88
C ALA A 789 13.37 -2.88 6.47
N ASN A 790 12.44 -2.87 5.51
CA ASN A 790 12.69 -3.17 4.11
C ASN A 790 13.57 -2.11 3.41
N TYR A 791 13.68 -0.90 3.96
CA TYR A 791 14.55 0.17 3.43
C TYR A 791 16.01 0.05 3.90
N CYS A 792 16.30 -0.78 4.90
CA CYS A 792 17.62 -0.89 5.53
C CYS A 792 18.71 -1.38 4.59
N ARG A 793 19.79 -0.58 4.46
CA ARG A 793 21.07 -1.04 3.91
C ARG A 793 22.04 -1.40 5.01
N GLY A 794 22.12 -0.58 6.05
CA GLY A 794 22.80 -0.91 7.30
C GLY A 794 21.91 -1.60 8.32
N ASN A 795 22.52 -2.45 9.15
CA ASN A 795 21.92 -2.93 10.39
C ASN A 795 22.96 -2.74 11.50
N MET A 796 22.75 -1.71 12.32
CA MET A 796 23.63 -1.31 13.41
C MET A 796 23.18 -1.87 14.77
N CYS A 797 22.13 -2.70 14.79
CA CYS A 797 21.66 -3.35 16.00
C CYS A 797 22.73 -4.26 16.63
N ALA A 798 22.62 -4.43 17.96
CA ALA A 798 23.53 -5.28 18.71
C ALA A 798 23.44 -6.75 18.25
N SER A 799 24.55 -7.49 18.37
CA SER A 799 24.61 -8.92 18.00
C SER A 799 23.57 -9.75 18.76
N GLY A 800 22.52 -10.19 18.04
CA GLY A 800 21.33 -10.84 18.61
C GLY A 800 20.05 -9.99 18.60
N THR A 801 20.07 -8.83 17.94
CA THR A 801 18.91 -7.97 17.67
C THR A 801 18.84 -7.58 16.18
N VAL A 802 17.67 -7.19 15.69
CA VAL A 802 17.37 -6.74 14.32
C VAL A 802 16.54 -5.45 14.35
N PRO A 803 16.49 -4.66 13.26
CA PRO A 803 15.56 -3.54 13.14
C PRO A 803 14.11 -4.00 13.31
N HIS A 804 13.27 -3.19 13.96
CA HIS A 804 11.82 -3.43 14.04
C HIS A 804 11.19 -3.32 12.65
N PRO A 805 10.28 -4.23 12.25
CA PRO A 805 9.73 -4.28 10.88
C PRO A 805 9.14 -2.95 10.40
N ASP A 806 8.49 -2.21 11.29
CA ASP A 806 7.80 -0.96 10.99
C ASP A 806 8.47 0.30 11.60
N GLU A 807 9.55 0.11 12.38
CA GLU A 807 10.31 1.19 13.04
C GLU A 807 11.81 0.92 12.94
N ASN A 808 12.38 1.13 11.76
CA ASN A 808 13.70 0.64 11.40
C ASN A 808 14.86 1.23 12.24
N TRP A 809 14.63 2.30 12.99
CA TRP A 809 15.54 2.86 13.99
C TRP A 809 15.62 2.04 15.30
N LEU A 810 14.58 1.28 15.63
CA LEU A 810 14.45 0.51 16.86
C LEU A 810 15.06 -0.89 16.68
N CYS A 811 15.76 -1.38 17.71
CA CYS A 811 16.34 -2.73 17.70
C CYS A 811 15.58 -3.68 18.63
N ILE A 812 14.95 -4.71 18.04
CA ILE A 812 14.24 -5.78 18.74
C ILE A 812 15.02 -7.09 18.73
N VAL A 813 14.69 -8.00 19.66
CA VAL A 813 15.17 -9.39 19.60
C VAL A 813 14.24 -10.18 18.66
N PRO A 814 14.77 -10.89 17.64
CA PRO A 814 13.99 -11.76 16.75
C PRO A 814 13.68 -13.13 17.36
#